data_AF-A0A1F4QMS6-F1
#
_entry.id   AF-A0A1F4QMS6-F1
#
_cell.length_a   1.000
_cell.length_b   1.000
_cell.length_c   1.000
_cell.angle_alpha   90.00
_cell.angle_beta   90.00
_cell.angle_gamma   90.00
#
_symmetry.space_group_name_H-M   'P 1'
#
loop_
_entity.id
_entity.type
_entity.pdbx_description
1 polymer ?
#
loop_
_entity_poly.entity_id
_entity_poly.type
_entity_poly.pdbx_seq_one_letter_code
_entity_poly.pdbx_strand_id
1 'polypeptide(L)'
;MSDVKAPEATPRHTNRLIHETSPYLLQHAHNPVDWYPWGDEALARAKAENKPILLSIGYSACHWCHVMERESFEIEEIADLMNRHFVNIKVDREERPDLDDIYMAATLALNHGQGGWPMTVFLTPDQRPFFAGTYFPPTDRYGRPGFATLLNRIATLWEEQTDNLRQQAERLTEYLKDQTRPAPGANIGEAEIRAAVAQLAQTFDKTYGGFGPAPKFPPSTAASLLLRYHRRTGDAQALHIVRKTLEGMAQGGMYDHIGGGFSRYSTDERWLVPHFEKMLYDNAQLTKVYLEGFQATGDAFFAGIAREILDYILREMTGPEGGFSSATDADSEGEEGKFFVWTPREVEAILGPEEGAWFCAAYDITEEGNWEGKSIPNTPRSAERVASRLGIGLLQLRRCIETGRAKLYEVRQRRIPPGLDDKVLTAWNGMMIGAMAEGHRVLRDPRYLVGAARAADFLLTTLRRPNGGLFRTSRAGKAHLPGYLEDYAFLAEGLVDLYEAGGDVRYLREAARLAERILADFGDEAGGGFFDTAAAHEALILRHREGADGAIPSANAVAAFALARLSLHLDRSDFRDAAIRAVSAYGRAVVEHPRAFCKSLVVADFLLEGPVELALVGTPGEAGFEALRREVGRRYLPNRIIAHHDPAAGAPGDLPLLRGKGLVDGKAALYVCRNFTCQAPVTDPAEVERALAERGAEAADEFRTGIATRRPGRATPEGTAARARHFQETGALHGYSPLGSTGLTVSRLGFGGYRVDDETPAHREALIAALQAGCTLIDTSTNYTDGGSERLVGSVLAELTEDGRLPRDAVVVVSKIGYVQGENLALAQEREAAGKPFPEMVKYMDGCWHCLHPEFLRDQLTRSLDRLQLETLDVCLLHNPEYFLSDARKRGGGTLETLREEFSRRLREAFAFFETQVAAGRIGWYGVSSNTAVAPPGDPEATSLSRMLETARAAGGPGHHFRVLQVPMNLFEAGAVLAPNTGPDGTRTVLELAAEAGIGLLVNRPLNAFVGGRLVRLADFHPKEEAVEASPDEPLRQVAALEEEYRTRIASRLQAPQGGTPPADWFRWADQLRTLPGHLQGLDHWRQIEEQMIAPMVAQLVHMLDGRLTGPMAESWQDWRDRYLPALDSLLQVFRAQAARQSQAVSDAVAAALTPHLPLLRAGESLSRKTLWILASTPGVSCVLLGMRHPAYVKDGMAIHGWPPLRDVRQIYEAMRQVRVG
;
A
#
# COMPACT_ATOMS: atom_id res chain seq x y z
N MET A 1 37.30 22.97 -45.82
CA MET A 1 37.01 23.25 -47.25
C MET A 1 35.56 22.87 -47.46
N SER A 2 34.79 23.79 -48.04
CA SER A 2 33.34 23.68 -48.25
C SER A 2 33.03 22.63 -49.31
N ASP A 3 32.48 21.48 -48.91
CA ASP A 3 31.89 20.53 -49.83
C ASP A 3 30.57 21.10 -50.36
N VAL A 4 30.56 21.32 -51.67
CA VAL A 4 29.37 21.68 -52.44
C VAL A 4 28.50 20.44 -52.53
N LYS A 5 27.42 20.38 -51.74
CA LYS A 5 26.32 19.42 -51.95
C LYS A 5 25.83 19.55 -53.39
N ALA A 6 25.75 18.43 -54.10
CA ALA A 6 25.02 18.33 -55.36
C ALA A 6 23.56 18.85 -55.14
N PRO A 7 22.92 19.48 -56.14
CA PRO A 7 21.56 19.96 -55.97
C PRO A 7 20.64 18.77 -55.69
N GLU A 8 20.07 18.72 -54.48
CA GLU A 8 19.00 17.77 -54.14
C GLU A 8 17.88 17.96 -55.17
N ALA A 9 17.54 16.88 -55.88
CA ALA A 9 16.43 16.87 -56.82
C ALA A 9 15.16 17.27 -56.08
N THR A 10 14.37 18.18 -56.67
CA THR A 10 13.10 18.62 -56.07
C THR A 10 12.21 17.38 -55.86
N PRO A 11 11.71 17.12 -54.63
CA PRO A 11 10.93 15.91 -54.36
C PRO A 11 9.67 15.87 -55.22
N ARG A 12 9.35 14.70 -55.78
CA ARG A 12 8.22 14.49 -56.71
C ARG A 12 6.87 14.75 -56.04
N HIS A 13 6.76 14.37 -54.76
CA HIS A 13 5.56 14.50 -53.94
C HIS A 13 5.87 15.26 -52.66
N THR A 14 4.88 15.96 -52.11
CA THR A 14 4.97 16.58 -50.78
C THR A 14 3.57 16.59 -50.17
N ASN A 15 3.43 15.96 -49.01
CA ASN A 15 2.17 15.88 -48.27
C ASN A 15 2.19 16.82 -47.04
N ARG A 16 1.17 16.74 -46.19
CA ARG A 16 0.97 17.68 -45.07
C ARG A 16 1.97 17.51 -43.93
N LEU A 17 2.65 16.37 -43.82
CA LEU A 17 3.61 16.11 -42.76
C LEU A 17 4.82 17.04 -42.81
N ILE A 18 5.07 17.74 -43.93
CA ILE A 18 6.13 18.76 -44.05
C ILE A 18 6.01 19.92 -43.06
N HIS A 19 4.83 20.11 -42.46
CA HIS A 19 4.57 21.14 -41.46
C HIS A 19 4.73 20.67 -40.00
N GLU A 20 4.98 19.37 -39.80
CA GLU A 20 5.21 18.78 -38.49
C GLU A 20 6.65 19.00 -38.01
N THR A 21 6.87 18.82 -36.71
CA THR A 21 8.22 18.91 -36.12
C THR A 21 8.84 17.55 -35.84
N SER A 22 8.03 16.51 -35.63
CA SER A 22 8.52 15.14 -35.36
C SER A 22 9.45 14.67 -36.50
N PRO A 23 10.68 14.22 -36.18
CA PRO A 23 11.56 13.62 -37.18
C PRO A 23 10.92 12.45 -37.92
N TYR A 24 10.15 11.61 -37.21
CA TYR A 24 9.43 10.49 -37.79
C TYR A 24 8.40 10.93 -38.84
N LEU A 25 7.59 11.96 -38.54
CA LEU A 25 6.59 12.45 -39.48
C LEU A 25 7.24 13.15 -40.68
N LEU A 26 8.29 13.94 -40.44
CA LEU A 26 9.02 14.65 -41.48
C LEU A 26 9.69 13.70 -42.48
N GLN A 27 10.17 12.54 -42.01
CA GLN A 27 10.73 11.50 -42.88
C GLN A 27 9.73 11.04 -43.94
N HIS A 28 8.43 11.01 -43.61
CA HIS A 28 7.37 10.58 -44.51
C HIS A 28 6.74 11.72 -45.35
N ALA A 29 7.24 12.95 -45.24
CA ALA A 29 6.64 14.13 -45.86
C ALA A 29 6.67 14.12 -47.40
N HIS A 30 7.56 13.33 -48.00
CA HIS A 30 7.75 13.24 -49.45
C HIS A 30 7.28 11.92 -50.06
N ASN A 31 6.60 11.07 -49.28
CA ASN A 31 6.02 9.83 -49.78
C ASN A 31 4.86 10.11 -50.76
N PRO A 32 4.63 9.24 -51.77
CA PRO A 32 3.50 9.34 -52.69
C PRO A 32 2.13 9.19 -52.00
N VAL A 33 2.10 8.59 -50.81
CA VAL A 33 0.90 8.56 -49.96
C VAL A 33 0.57 9.98 -49.45
N ASP A 34 -0.69 10.41 -49.61
CA ASP A 34 -1.23 11.67 -49.10
C ASP A 34 -1.44 11.57 -47.58
N TRP A 35 -0.34 11.58 -46.83
CA TRP A 35 -0.37 11.49 -45.38
C TRP A 35 -0.90 12.77 -44.74
N TYR A 36 -1.74 12.58 -43.74
CA TYR A 36 -2.16 13.60 -42.79
C TYR A 36 -1.53 13.35 -41.42
N PRO A 37 -1.18 14.41 -40.67
CA PRO A 37 -1.05 14.28 -39.23
C PRO A 37 -2.43 14.00 -38.62
N TRP A 38 -2.46 13.42 -37.42
CA TRP A 38 -3.72 13.30 -36.68
C TRP A 38 -4.25 14.68 -36.30
N GLY A 39 -5.47 15.01 -36.74
CA GLY A 39 -6.12 16.27 -36.40
C GLY A 39 -7.44 16.51 -37.14
N ASP A 40 -8.06 17.65 -36.86
CA ASP A 40 -9.41 17.99 -37.31
C ASP A 40 -9.57 17.91 -38.84
N GLU A 41 -8.55 18.30 -39.62
CA GLU A 41 -8.61 18.25 -41.09
C GLU A 41 -8.85 16.82 -41.60
N ALA A 42 -8.03 15.87 -41.15
CA ALA A 42 -8.13 14.47 -41.56
C ALA A 42 -9.42 13.81 -41.06
N LEU A 43 -9.77 14.07 -39.79
CA LEU A 43 -10.95 13.49 -39.16
C LEU A 43 -12.26 14.02 -39.76
N ALA A 44 -12.31 15.33 -40.07
CA ALA A 44 -13.46 15.93 -40.74
C ALA A 44 -13.60 15.42 -42.18
N ARG A 45 -12.49 15.26 -42.91
CA ARG A 45 -12.47 14.69 -44.25
C ARG A 45 -12.99 13.25 -44.26
N ALA A 46 -12.51 12.39 -43.36
CA ALA A 46 -12.97 11.01 -43.25
C ALA A 46 -14.49 10.92 -43.03
N LYS A 47 -15.04 11.79 -42.17
CA LYS A 47 -16.48 11.89 -41.92
C LYS A 47 -17.26 12.41 -43.13
N ALA A 48 -16.80 13.50 -43.76
CA ALA A 48 -17.47 14.11 -44.89
C ALA A 48 -17.51 13.19 -46.13
N GLU A 49 -16.42 12.46 -46.38
CA GLU A 49 -16.31 11.53 -47.50
C GLU A 49 -16.83 10.11 -47.16
N ASN A 50 -17.19 9.83 -45.90
CA ASN A 50 -17.52 8.50 -45.38
C ASN A 50 -16.46 7.43 -45.76
N LYS A 51 -15.19 7.80 -45.68
CA LYS A 51 -14.05 6.92 -45.97
C LYS A 51 -13.43 6.37 -44.69
N PRO A 52 -13.04 5.08 -44.67
CA PRO A 52 -12.29 4.54 -43.54
C PRO A 52 -10.94 5.26 -43.40
N ILE A 53 -10.45 5.33 -42.17
CA ILE A 53 -9.13 5.87 -41.85
C ILE A 53 -8.13 4.71 -41.88
N LEU A 54 -7.01 4.89 -42.56
CA LEU A 54 -5.83 4.04 -42.42
C LEU A 54 -4.85 4.78 -41.51
N LEU A 55 -4.75 4.31 -40.27
CA LEU A 55 -3.87 4.87 -39.25
C LEU A 55 -2.57 4.07 -39.20
N SER A 56 -1.43 4.77 -39.37
CA SER A 56 -0.09 4.20 -39.22
C SER A 56 0.64 4.87 -38.06
N ILE A 57 0.97 4.10 -37.02
CA ILE A 57 1.68 4.59 -35.82
C ILE A 57 3.09 3.99 -35.76
N GLY A 58 4.10 4.82 -35.48
CA GLY A 58 5.51 4.43 -35.32
C GLY A 58 6.34 5.54 -34.68
N TYR A 59 7.66 5.45 -34.80
CA TYR A 59 8.64 6.43 -34.28
C TYR A 59 9.94 6.32 -35.08
N SER A 60 10.82 7.32 -34.93
CA SER A 60 11.98 7.57 -35.81
C SER A 60 13.06 6.48 -35.75
N ALA A 61 13.32 5.91 -34.57
CA ALA A 61 14.36 4.88 -34.40
C ALA A 61 13.91 3.45 -34.79
N CYS A 62 12.65 3.29 -35.23
CA CYS A 62 12.04 2.00 -35.52
C CYS A 62 12.48 1.41 -36.87
N HIS A 63 13.35 0.40 -36.86
CA HIS A 63 13.81 -0.27 -38.08
C HIS A 63 12.66 -0.80 -38.97
N TRP A 64 11.70 -1.55 -38.39
CA TRP A 64 10.58 -2.10 -39.17
C TRP A 64 9.66 -1.02 -39.76
N CYS A 65 9.64 0.17 -39.17
CA CYS A 65 8.90 1.30 -39.69
C CYS A 65 9.56 1.83 -40.98
N HIS A 66 10.90 1.86 -41.03
CA HIS A 66 11.66 2.16 -42.25
C HIS A 66 11.50 1.08 -43.32
N VAL A 67 11.49 -0.20 -42.93
CA VAL A 67 11.23 -1.31 -43.86
C VAL A 67 9.84 -1.17 -44.49
N MET A 68 8.81 -0.94 -43.68
CA MET A 68 7.44 -0.74 -44.17
C MET A 68 7.32 0.49 -45.09
N GLU A 69 8.05 1.57 -44.80
CA GLU A 69 8.13 2.73 -45.68
C GLU A 69 8.67 2.36 -47.06
N ARG A 70 9.91 1.84 -47.12
CA ARG A 70 10.60 1.53 -48.38
C ARG A 70 9.86 0.48 -49.19
N GLU A 71 9.31 -0.53 -48.52
CA GLU A 71 8.68 -1.65 -49.20
C GLU A 71 7.21 -1.43 -49.53
N SER A 72 6.52 -0.43 -48.95
CA SER A 72 5.08 -0.23 -49.20
C SER A 72 4.69 1.22 -49.45
N PHE A 73 5.08 2.16 -48.58
CA PHE A 73 4.60 3.54 -48.67
C PHE A 73 5.28 4.36 -49.77
N GLU A 74 6.45 3.94 -50.24
CA GLU A 74 7.15 4.56 -51.38
C GLU A 74 6.71 4.00 -52.75
N ILE A 75 5.96 2.89 -52.76
CA ILE A 75 5.50 2.26 -54.00
C ILE A 75 4.25 3.00 -54.52
N GLU A 76 4.37 3.66 -55.68
CA GLU A 76 3.33 4.49 -56.30
C GLU A 76 1.99 3.73 -56.45
N GLU A 77 2.01 2.46 -56.89
CA GLU A 77 0.79 1.66 -57.07
C GLU A 77 0.07 1.36 -55.75
N ILE A 78 0.81 1.15 -54.66
CA ILE A 78 0.24 0.93 -53.32
C ILE A 78 -0.30 2.25 -52.78
N ALA A 79 0.46 3.34 -52.94
CA ALA A 79 0.04 4.67 -52.52
C ALA A 79 -1.24 5.14 -53.22
N ASP A 80 -1.39 4.86 -54.52
CA ASP A 80 -2.61 5.14 -55.27
C ASP A 80 -3.84 4.41 -54.70
N LEU A 81 -3.68 3.14 -54.29
CA LEU A 81 -4.74 2.39 -53.62
C LEU A 81 -5.10 3.00 -52.27
N MET A 82 -4.08 3.35 -51.47
CA MET A 82 -4.27 4.00 -50.17
C MET A 82 -5.03 5.33 -50.32
N ASN A 83 -4.55 6.21 -51.19
CA ASN A 83 -5.11 7.56 -51.41
C ASN A 83 -6.53 7.53 -51.98
N ARG A 84 -6.87 6.50 -52.77
CA ARG A 84 -8.20 6.36 -53.35
C ARG A 84 -9.24 5.95 -52.31
N HIS A 85 -8.93 4.96 -51.49
CA HIS A 85 -9.92 4.27 -50.65
C HIS A 85 -9.93 4.75 -49.19
N PHE A 86 -8.85 5.37 -48.70
CA PHE A 86 -8.67 5.69 -47.29
C PHE A 86 -8.31 7.16 -47.07
N VAL A 87 -8.57 7.65 -45.86
CA VAL A 87 -7.87 8.84 -45.33
C VAL A 87 -6.66 8.34 -44.55
N ASN A 88 -5.46 8.63 -45.05
CA ASN A 88 -4.21 8.10 -44.52
C ASN A 88 -3.67 9.02 -43.43
N ILE A 89 -3.59 8.53 -42.20
CA ILE A 89 -3.10 9.29 -41.04
C ILE A 89 -1.82 8.65 -40.51
N LYS A 90 -0.78 9.46 -40.31
CA LYS A 90 0.50 9.04 -39.72
C LYS A 90 0.67 9.68 -38.34
N VAL A 91 1.11 8.89 -37.36
CA VAL A 91 1.27 9.33 -35.97
C VAL A 91 2.63 8.90 -35.41
N ASP A 92 3.33 9.84 -34.78
CA ASP A 92 4.48 9.57 -33.92
C ASP A 92 3.98 9.18 -32.53
N ARG A 93 4.24 7.94 -32.10
CA ARG A 93 3.81 7.45 -30.77
C ARG A 93 4.45 8.21 -29.62
N GLU A 94 5.64 8.80 -29.83
CA GLU A 94 6.34 9.53 -28.77
C GLU A 94 5.67 10.88 -28.47
N GLU A 95 5.04 11.48 -29.50
CA GLU A 95 4.26 12.71 -29.39
C GLU A 95 2.79 12.46 -29.04
N ARG A 96 2.21 11.32 -29.44
CA ARG A 96 0.81 10.92 -29.19
C ARG A 96 0.69 9.52 -28.55
N PRO A 97 1.18 9.31 -27.32
CA PRO A 97 1.04 8.04 -26.62
C PRO A 97 -0.42 7.65 -26.38
N ASP A 98 -1.33 8.62 -26.22
CA ASP A 98 -2.76 8.39 -26.08
C ASP A 98 -3.39 7.61 -27.25
N LEU A 99 -2.98 7.93 -28.49
CA LEU A 99 -3.43 7.21 -29.67
C LEU A 99 -2.76 5.84 -29.75
N ASP A 100 -1.47 5.77 -29.44
CA ASP A 100 -0.70 4.53 -29.45
C ASP A 100 -1.32 3.49 -28.51
N ASP A 101 -1.61 3.85 -27.26
CA ASP A 101 -2.15 2.95 -26.25
C ASP A 101 -3.54 2.43 -26.62
N ILE A 102 -4.44 3.32 -27.05
CA ILE A 102 -5.81 2.96 -27.46
C ILE A 102 -5.77 1.94 -28.61
N TYR A 103 -4.96 2.22 -29.64
CA TYR A 103 -4.94 1.40 -30.84
C TYR A 103 -4.04 0.17 -30.71
N MET A 104 -3.05 0.17 -29.82
CA MET A 104 -2.30 -1.02 -29.43
C MET A 104 -3.20 -1.98 -28.66
N ALA A 105 -4.01 -1.49 -27.71
CA ALA A 105 -4.99 -2.32 -27.01
C ALA A 105 -5.99 -2.97 -27.97
N ALA A 106 -6.47 -2.21 -28.97
CA ALA A 106 -7.31 -2.75 -30.05
C ALA A 106 -6.57 -3.80 -30.88
N THR A 107 -5.31 -3.56 -31.22
CA THR A 107 -4.47 -4.49 -32.01
C THR A 107 -4.27 -5.81 -31.27
N LEU A 108 -3.92 -5.76 -29.98
CA LEU A 108 -3.76 -6.94 -29.13
C LEU A 108 -5.07 -7.75 -29.04
N ALA A 109 -6.21 -7.06 -28.89
CA ALA A 109 -7.53 -7.70 -28.84
C ALA A 109 -7.89 -8.40 -30.16
N LEU A 110 -7.55 -7.79 -31.31
CA LEU A 110 -7.82 -8.36 -32.64
C LEU A 110 -6.86 -9.50 -33.03
N ASN A 111 -5.62 -9.47 -32.54
CA ASN A 111 -4.55 -10.37 -32.97
C ASN A 111 -4.12 -11.38 -31.90
N HIS A 112 -5.04 -11.80 -31.02
CA HIS A 112 -4.79 -12.82 -29.98
C HIS A 112 -3.58 -12.51 -29.09
N GLY A 113 -3.42 -11.25 -28.68
CA GLY A 113 -2.34 -10.79 -27.81
C GLY A 113 -1.03 -10.46 -28.53
N GLN A 114 -1.02 -10.42 -29.87
CA GLN A 114 0.15 -9.98 -30.65
C GLN A 114 0.01 -8.53 -31.10
N GLY A 115 1.08 -7.75 -30.96
CA GLY A 115 1.14 -6.34 -31.33
C GLY A 115 2.59 -5.89 -31.54
N GLY A 116 2.77 -4.66 -31.99
CA GLY A 116 4.08 -4.06 -32.24
C GLY A 116 4.05 -2.96 -33.29
N TRP A 117 5.20 -2.31 -33.50
CA TRP A 117 5.37 -1.26 -34.49
C TRP A 117 6.16 -1.76 -35.71
N PRO A 118 5.88 -1.25 -36.93
CA PRO A 118 4.87 -0.26 -37.27
C PRO A 118 3.46 -0.83 -37.07
N MET A 119 2.56 -0.01 -36.54
CA MET A 119 1.18 -0.41 -36.27
C MET A 119 0.28 0.15 -37.37
N THR A 120 -0.45 -0.73 -38.06
CA THR A 120 -1.37 -0.37 -39.16
C THR A 120 -2.79 -0.73 -38.76
N VAL A 121 -3.65 0.27 -38.59
CA VAL A 121 -5.02 0.11 -38.06
C VAL A 121 -6.02 0.75 -39.00
N PHE A 122 -7.12 0.04 -39.25
CA PHE A 122 -8.23 0.55 -40.06
C PHE A 122 -9.37 0.93 -39.14
N LEU A 123 -9.78 2.20 -39.22
CA LEU A 123 -10.80 2.80 -38.39
C LEU A 123 -12.00 3.23 -39.21
N THR A 124 -13.16 3.24 -38.58
CA THR A 124 -14.33 3.96 -39.09
C THR A 124 -14.07 5.48 -39.10
N PRO A 125 -14.84 6.29 -39.85
CA PRO A 125 -14.75 7.75 -39.80
C PRO A 125 -14.93 8.37 -38.40
N ASP A 126 -15.57 7.64 -37.49
CA ASP A 126 -15.73 7.98 -36.06
C ASP A 126 -14.63 7.36 -35.16
N GLN A 127 -13.48 7.02 -35.75
CA GLN A 127 -12.23 6.61 -35.09
C GLN A 127 -12.25 5.21 -34.44
N ARG A 128 -13.31 4.42 -34.63
CA ARG A 128 -13.43 3.09 -33.99
C ARG A 128 -12.66 2.04 -34.82
N PRO A 129 -11.78 1.23 -34.19
CA PRO A 129 -11.00 0.24 -34.91
C PRO A 129 -11.87 -0.95 -35.31
N PHE A 130 -11.66 -1.48 -36.53
CA PHE A 130 -12.29 -2.73 -36.97
C PHE A 130 -11.32 -3.75 -37.56
N PHE A 131 -10.09 -3.35 -37.89
CA PHE A 131 -9.01 -4.25 -38.32
C PHE A 131 -7.65 -3.66 -37.93
N ALA A 132 -6.69 -4.51 -37.57
CA ALA A 132 -5.36 -4.07 -37.17
C ALA A 132 -4.27 -5.12 -37.47
N GLY A 133 -3.06 -4.67 -37.74
CA GLY A 133 -1.87 -5.51 -37.84
C GLY A 133 -0.60 -4.70 -37.70
N THR A 134 0.54 -5.36 -37.83
CA THR A 134 1.86 -4.72 -37.74
C THR A 134 2.42 -4.45 -39.13
N TYR A 135 3.48 -5.17 -39.52
CA TYR A 135 4.07 -5.12 -40.85
C TYR A 135 3.29 -6.01 -41.84
N PHE A 136 3.06 -5.49 -43.05
CA PHE A 136 2.48 -6.22 -44.18
C PHE A 136 3.42 -6.16 -45.38
N PRO A 137 3.80 -7.29 -45.99
CA PRO A 137 4.69 -7.29 -47.14
C PRO A 137 4.02 -6.66 -48.37
N PRO A 138 4.77 -6.08 -49.32
CA PRO A 138 4.18 -5.47 -50.53
C PRO A 138 3.37 -6.46 -51.38
N THR A 139 3.81 -7.72 -51.40
CA THR A 139 3.22 -8.80 -52.20
C THR A 139 2.87 -10.00 -51.34
N ASP A 140 1.89 -10.81 -51.78
CA ASP A 140 1.50 -12.05 -51.12
C ASP A 140 2.71 -12.99 -50.93
N ARG A 141 3.14 -13.19 -49.68
CA ARG A 141 4.28 -14.02 -49.30
C ARG A 141 4.06 -14.66 -47.93
N TYR A 142 4.75 -15.76 -47.67
CA TYR A 142 4.72 -16.49 -46.38
C TYR A 142 3.30 -16.89 -45.89
N GLY A 143 2.38 -17.15 -46.83
CA GLY A 143 0.99 -17.50 -46.51
C GLY A 143 0.16 -16.32 -45.95
N ARG A 144 0.63 -15.08 -46.11
CA ARG A 144 -0.08 -13.86 -45.70
C ARG A 144 -0.40 -13.01 -46.95
N PRO A 145 -1.55 -12.33 -46.99
CA PRO A 145 -1.85 -11.39 -48.07
C PRO A 145 -0.86 -10.22 -48.02
N GLY A 146 -0.42 -9.79 -49.19
CA GLY A 146 0.34 -8.56 -49.36
C GLY A 146 -0.52 -7.33 -49.10
N PHE A 147 0.12 -6.19 -48.89
CA PHE A 147 -0.57 -4.97 -48.48
C PHE A 147 -1.57 -4.50 -49.53
N ALA A 148 -1.24 -4.56 -50.83
CA ALA A 148 -2.18 -4.26 -51.91
C ALA A 148 -3.43 -5.16 -51.91
N THR A 149 -3.26 -6.46 -51.65
CA THR A 149 -4.36 -7.43 -51.55
C THR A 149 -5.26 -7.10 -50.35
N LEU A 150 -4.66 -6.76 -49.21
CA LEU A 150 -5.38 -6.36 -47.99
C LEU A 150 -6.16 -5.07 -48.20
N LEU A 151 -5.56 -4.03 -48.77
CA LEU A 151 -6.19 -2.73 -49.04
C LEU A 151 -7.44 -2.87 -49.89
N ASN A 152 -7.35 -3.61 -51.01
CA ASN A 152 -8.51 -3.88 -51.87
C ASN A 152 -9.61 -4.64 -51.13
N ARG A 153 -9.25 -5.65 -50.34
CA ARG A 153 -10.22 -6.44 -49.58
C ARG A 153 -10.96 -5.59 -48.54
N ILE A 154 -10.25 -4.71 -47.82
CA ILE A 154 -10.88 -3.81 -46.85
C ILE A 154 -11.78 -2.80 -47.56
N ALA A 155 -11.36 -2.24 -48.70
CA ALA A 155 -12.18 -1.33 -49.50
C ALA A 155 -13.49 -1.99 -49.95
N THR A 156 -13.44 -3.21 -50.50
CA THR A 156 -14.63 -3.97 -50.89
C THR A 156 -15.55 -4.25 -49.70
N LEU A 157 -15.00 -4.67 -48.55
CA LEU A 157 -15.80 -4.90 -47.35
C LEU A 157 -16.45 -3.60 -46.83
N TRP A 158 -15.77 -2.46 -46.96
CA TRP A 158 -16.34 -1.16 -46.58
C TRP A 158 -17.48 -0.76 -47.51
N GLU A 159 -17.39 -1.01 -48.81
CA GLU A 159 -18.44 -0.70 -49.79
C GLU A 159 -19.65 -1.65 -49.68
N GLU A 160 -19.42 -2.94 -49.46
CA GLU A 160 -20.47 -3.96 -49.49
C GLU A 160 -21.08 -4.27 -48.12
N GLN A 161 -20.34 -4.06 -47.02
CA GLN A 161 -20.70 -4.53 -45.67
C GLN A 161 -20.45 -3.49 -44.56
N THR A 162 -20.58 -2.19 -44.87
CA THR A 162 -20.28 -1.09 -43.94
C THR A 162 -20.94 -1.25 -42.57
N ASP A 163 -22.23 -1.61 -42.53
CA ASP A 163 -22.98 -1.74 -41.27
C ASP A 163 -22.42 -2.86 -40.37
N ASN A 164 -21.97 -3.97 -40.97
CA ASN A 164 -21.35 -5.06 -40.24
C ASN A 164 -20.01 -4.62 -39.64
N LEU A 165 -19.17 -3.93 -40.41
CA LEU A 165 -17.89 -3.40 -39.92
C LEU A 165 -18.09 -2.38 -38.79
N ARG A 166 -19.08 -1.48 -38.91
CA ARG A 166 -19.43 -0.52 -37.85
C ARG A 166 -19.88 -1.23 -36.56
N GLN A 167 -20.70 -2.27 -36.66
CA GLN A 167 -21.12 -3.07 -35.50
C GLN A 167 -19.95 -3.87 -34.87
N GLN A 168 -19.00 -4.35 -35.67
CA GLN A 168 -17.78 -4.96 -35.15
C GLN A 168 -16.91 -3.93 -34.41
N ALA A 169 -16.74 -2.75 -35.00
CA ALA A 169 -15.98 -1.66 -34.40
C ALA A 169 -16.59 -1.17 -33.08
N GLU A 170 -17.92 -1.07 -33.03
CA GLU A 170 -18.67 -0.72 -31.82
C GLU A 170 -18.46 -1.75 -30.71
N ARG A 171 -18.65 -3.03 -31.00
CA ARG A 171 -18.43 -4.12 -30.03
C ARG A 171 -17.01 -4.15 -29.50
N LEU A 172 -16.00 -3.95 -30.37
CA LEU A 172 -14.61 -3.87 -29.94
C LEU A 172 -14.37 -2.64 -29.05
N THR A 173 -14.93 -1.49 -29.41
CA THR A 173 -14.79 -0.25 -28.62
C THR A 173 -15.46 -0.39 -27.24
N GLU A 174 -16.64 -1.00 -27.16
CA GLU A 174 -17.32 -1.30 -25.90
C GLU A 174 -16.52 -2.27 -25.03
N TYR A 175 -15.96 -3.32 -25.62
CA TYR A 175 -15.07 -4.25 -24.93
C TYR A 175 -13.84 -3.55 -24.33
N LEU A 176 -13.19 -2.66 -25.08
CA LEU A 176 -12.05 -1.88 -24.59
C LEU A 176 -12.45 -0.90 -23.47
N LYS A 177 -13.65 -0.32 -23.54
CA LYS A 177 -14.20 0.53 -22.46
C LYS A 177 -14.48 -0.27 -21.18
N ASP A 178 -14.99 -1.49 -21.31
CA ASP A 178 -15.25 -2.35 -20.16
C ASP A 178 -13.96 -2.84 -19.52
N GLN A 179 -12.90 -3.13 -20.31
CA GLN A 179 -11.57 -3.49 -19.81
C GLN A 179 -10.89 -2.37 -19.01
N THR A 180 -11.21 -1.10 -19.32
CA THR A 180 -10.64 0.07 -18.64
C THR A 180 -11.44 0.53 -17.41
N ARG A 181 -12.58 -0.12 -17.11
CA ARG A 181 -13.37 0.19 -15.91
C ARG A 181 -12.64 -0.25 -14.63
N PRO A 182 -12.70 0.55 -13.57
CA PRO A 182 -12.06 0.21 -12.31
C PRO A 182 -12.78 -0.98 -11.69
N ALA A 183 -12.01 -2.00 -11.25
CA ALA A 183 -12.52 -3.02 -10.36
C ALA A 183 -12.36 -2.55 -8.90
N PRO A 184 -13.24 -2.95 -7.97
CA PRO A 184 -13.05 -2.66 -6.55
C PRO A 184 -11.65 -3.10 -6.11
N GLY A 185 -10.89 -2.18 -5.51
CA GLY A 185 -9.49 -2.39 -5.17
C GLY A 185 -9.31 -3.47 -4.11
N ALA A 186 -8.52 -4.50 -4.42
CA ALA A 186 -8.01 -5.43 -3.42
C ALA A 186 -6.87 -4.78 -2.63
N ASN A 187 -6.68 -5.18 -1.37
CA ASN A 187 -5.57 -4.69 -0.55
C ASN A 187 -4.24 -5.14 -1.16
N ILE A 188 -3.30 -4.22 -1.34
CA ILE A 188 -1.92 -4.53 -1.72
C ILE A 188 -1.06 -4.49 -0.45
N GLY A 189 -0.35 -5.57 -0.19
CA GLY A 189 0.50 -5.75 0.98
C GLY A 189 1.79 -6.51 0.68
N GLU A 190 2.42 -7.04 1.73
CA GLU A 190 3.66 -7.82 1.61
C GLU A 190 3.49 -9.11 0.78
N ALA A 191 2.28 -9.69 0.79
CA ALA A 191 1.96 -10.90 0.06
C ALA A 191 2.15 -10.74 -1.45
N GLU A 192 1.67 -9.62 -2.01
CA GLU A 192 1.76 -9.33 -3.44
C GLU A 192 3.21 -9.04 -3.85
N ILE A 193 4.00 -8.36 -3.00
CA ILE A 193 5.44 -8.17 -3.22
C ILE A 193 6.15 -9.53 -3.28
N ARG A 194 5.86 -10.43 -2.33
CA ARG A 194 6.43 -11.78 -2.30
C ARG A 194 6.04 -12.59 -3.53
N ALA A 195 4.79 -12.47 -3.98
CA ALA A 195 4.30 -13.13 -5.18
C ALA A 195 5.03 -12.64 -6.45
N ALA A 196 5.24 -11.33 -6.60
CA ALA A 196 6.03 -10.77 -7.71
C ALA A 196 7.46 -11.34 -7.72
N VAL A 197 8.14 -11.32 -6.58
CA VAL A 197 9.52 -11.83 -6.44
C VAL A 197 9.60 -13.32 -6.78
N ALA A 198 8.63 -14.12 -6.31
CA ALA A 198 8.57 -15.54 -6.64
C ALA A 198 8.39 -15.79 -8.15
N GLN A 199 7.52 -15.02 -8.83
CA GLN A 199 7.32 -15.13 -10.27
C GLN A 199 8.57 -14.70 -11.08
N LEU A 200 9.24 -13.62 -10.65
CA LEU A 200 10.51 -13.19 -11.24
C LEU A 200 11.59 -14.26 -11.09
N ALA A 201 11.72 -14.85 -9.89
CA ALA A 201 12.67 -15.93 -9.64
C ALA A 201 12.41 -17.19 -10.50
N GLN A 202 11.15 -17.50 -10.82
CA GLN A 202 10.80 -18.63 -11.68
C GLN A 202 11.19 -18.41 -13.15
N THR A 203 11.12 -17.17 -13.64
CA THR A 203 11.38 -16.82 -15.05
C THR A 203 12.82 -16.36 -15.32
N PHE A 204 13.64 -16.29 -14.26
CA PHE A 204 15.03 -15.84 -14.32
C PHE A 204 15.94 -16.78 -15.11
N ASP A 205 16.70 -16.23 -16.05
CA ASP A 205 17.74 -16.92 -16.78
C ASP A 205 19.03 -16.98 -15.95
N LYS A 206 19.33 -18.15 -15.40
CA LYS A 206 20.52 -18.38 -14.57
C LYS A 206 21.84 -18.32 -15.35
N THR A 207 21.80 -18.49 -16.67
CA THR A 207 23.00 -18.54 -17.52
C THR A 207 23.46 -17.14 -17.88
N TYR A 208 22.55 -16.34 -18.43
CA TYR A 208 22.86 -15.01 -18.99
C TYR A 208 22.26 -13.84 -18.19
N GLY A 209 21.45 -14.11 -17.18
CA GLY A 209 20.69 -13.07 -16.47
C GLY A 209 19.49 -12.55 -17.29
N GLY A 210 18.61 -11.77 -16.68
CA GLY A 210 17.35 -11.36 -17.28
C GLY A 210 16.22 -12.37 -17.08
N PHE A 211 15.09 -12.13 -17.77
CA PHE A 211 13.88 -12.92 -17.62
C PHE A 211 13.33 -13.33 -18.99
N GLY A 212 12.84 -14.56 -19.09
CA GLY A 212 12.23 -15.09 -20.31
C GLY A 212 13.22 -15.39 -21.45
N PRO A 213 12.70 -15.86 -22.61
CA PRO A 213 13.49 -16.12 -23.80
C PRO A 213 13.82 -14.84 -24.56
N ALA A 214 14.53 -14.96 -25.69
CA ALA A 214 14.74 -13.87 -26.63
C ALA A 214 13.43 -13.46 -27.35
N PRO A 215 13.24 -12.17 -27.71
CA PRO A 215 14.12 -11.03 -27.40
C PRO A 215 14.06 -10.63 -25.91
N LYS A 216 15.15 -10.06 -25.40
CA LYS A 216 15.30 -9.66 -23.99
C LYS A 216 15.37 -8.14 -23.81
N PHE A 217 14.53 -7.63 -22.90
CA PHE A 217 14.46 -6.22 -22.51
C PHE A 217 15.07 -5.97 -21.12
N PRO A 218 15.69 -4.80 -20.87
CA PRO A 218 16.16 -4.39 -19.55
C PRO A 218 15.06 -4.37 -18.48
N PRO A 219 15.14 -5.19 -17.43
CA PRO A 219 14.06 -5.31 -16.44
C PRO A 219 14.27 -4.35 -15.26
N SER A 220 14.41 -3.06 -15.52
CA SER A 220 14.85 -2.06 -14.53
C SER A 220 13.91 -1.94 -13.31
N THR A 221 12.60 -1.89 -13.52
CA THR A 221 11.60 -1.80 -12.42
C THR A 221 11.59 -3.07 -11.56
N ALA A 222 11.65 -4.24 -12.19
CA ALA A 222 11.74 -5.53 -11.51
C ALA A 222 13.03 -5.66 -10.70
N ALA A 223 14.16 -5.20 -11.24
CA ALA A 223 15.44 -5.21 -10.54
C ALA A 223 15.44 -4.25 -9.32
N SER A 224 14.82 -3.07 -9.42
CA SER A 224 14.65 -2.17 -8.27
C SER A 224 13.77 -2.80 -7.17
N LEU A 225 12.66 -3.46 -7.54
CA LEU A 225 11.82 -4.20 -6.60
C LEU A 225 12.59 -5.33 -5.89
N LEU A 226 13.40 -6.10 -6.64
CA LEU A 226 14.23 -7.17 -6.08
C LEU A 226 15.30 -6.64 -5.11
N LEU A 227 15.93 -5.50 -5.39
CA LEU A 227 16.89 -4.86 -4.48
C LEU A 227 16.21 -4.39 -3.19
N ARG A 228 15.01 -3.80 -3.28
CA ARG A 228 14.19 -3.41 -2.12
C ARG A 228 13.81 -4.62 -1.27
N TYR A 229 13.33 -5.68 -1.92
CA TYR A 229 13.01 -6.93 -1.26
C TYR A 229 14.23 -7.52 -0.54
N HIS A 230 15.38 -7.61 -1.22
CA HIS A 230 16.64 -8.06 -0.62
C HIS A 230 17.01 -7.23 0.61
N ARG A 231 16.95 -5.90 0.53
CA ARG A 231 17.30 -5.03 1.66
C ARG A 231 16.37 -5.25 2.86
N ARG A 232 15.09 -5.57 2.63
CA ARG A 232 14.12 -5.80 3.71
C ARG A 232 14.24 -7.20 4.32
N THR A 233 14.42 -8.23 3.50
CA THR A 233 14.33 -9.64 3.94
C THR A 233 15.69 -10.32 4.11
N GLY A 234 16.76 -9.74 3.58
CA GLY A 234 18.06 -10.38 3.46
C GLY A 234 18.12 -11.47 2.38
N ASP A 235 17.13 -11.58 1.50
CA ASP A 235 17.06 -12.63 0.48
C ASP A 235 18.24 -12.54 -0.51
N ALA A 236 19.20 -13.46 -0.38
CA ALA A 236 20.39 -13.49 -1.22
C ALA A 236 20.10 -13.89 -2.68
N GLN A 237 19.01 -14.62 -2.93
CA GLN A 237 18.61 -14.99 -4.29
C GLN A 237 18.11 -13.77 -5.06
N ALA A 238 17.33 -12.89 -4.42
CA ALA A 238 16.88 -11.64 -5.03
C ALA A 238 18.07 -10.76 -5.46
N LEU A 239 19.08 -10.61 -4.60
CA LEU A 239 20.31 -9.90 -4.94
C LEU A 239 21.08 -10.58 -6.08
N HIS A 240 21.20 -11.91 -6.05
CA HIS A 240 21.89 -12.67 -7.08
C HIS A 240 21.25 -12.48 -8.47
N ILE A 241 19.92 -12.51 -8.55
CA ILE A 241 19.16 -12.28 -9.79
C ILE A 241 19.53 -10.90 -10.38
N VAL A 242 19.50 -9.85 -9.54
CA VAL A 242 19.83 -8.49 -9.98
C VAL A 242 21.27 -8.40 -10.45
N ARG A 243 22.23 -8.85 -9.64
CA ARG A 243 23.66 -8.81 -9.99
C ARG A 243 23.93 -9.50 -11.31
N LYS A 244 23.45 -10.74 -11.47
CA LYS A 244 23.68 -11.53 -12.68
C LYS A 244 23.05 -10.89 -13.92
N THR A 245 21.89 -10.26 -13.76
CA THR A 245 21.20 -9.55 -14.85
C THR A 245 21.95 -8.29 -15.27
N LEU A 246 22.36 -7.45 -14.31
CA LEU A 246 23.16 -6.25 -14.58
C LEU A 246 24.53 -6.58 -15.18
N GLU A 247 25.22 -7.58 -14.63
CA GLU A 247 26.49 -8.08 -15.17
C GLU A 247 26.31 -8.63 -16.60
N GLY A 248 25.27 -9.42 -16.86
CA GLY A 248 24.97 -9.96 -18.19
C GLY A 248 24.73 -8.88 -19.24
N MET A 249 23.91 -7.87 -18.91
CA MET A 249 23.63 -6.74 -19.81
C MET A 249 24.90 -5.92 -20.09
N ALA A 250 25.66 -5.56 -19.06
CA ALA A 250 26.88 -4.74 -19.21
C ALA A 250 28.04 -5.48 -19.90
N GLN A 251 28.08 -6.81 -19.82
CA GLN A 251 29.09 -7.63 -20.52
C GLN A 251 28.68 -7.99 -21.95
N GLY A 252 27.39 -7.90 -22.27
CA GLY A 252 26.85 -8.13 -23.61
C GLY A 252 27.16 -7.01 -24.60
N GLY A 253 26.72 -7.19 -25.84
CA GLY A 253 26.84 -6.19 -26.91
C GLY A 253 25.73 -5.14 -26.92
N MET A 254 24.69 -5.30 -26.08
CA MET A 254 23.68 -4.26 -25.86
C MET A 254 24.23 -3.01 -25.14
N TYR A 255 25.35 -3.16 -24.46
CA TYR A 255 26.10 -2.06 -23.90
C TYR A 255 27.17 -1.62 -24.90
N ASP A 256 27.20 -0.33 -25.25
CA ASP A 256 28.23 0.18 -26.15
C ASP A 256 29.57 0.29 -25.40
N HIS A 257 30.39 -0.75 -25.53
CA HIS A 257 31.72 -0.81 -24.90
C HIS A 257 32.68 0.26 -25.38
N ILE A 258 32.41 1.01 -26.45
CA ILE A 258 33.32 2.06 -26.95
C ILE A 258 32.83 3.44 -26.52
N GLY A 259 31.55 3.76 -26.67
CA GLY A 259 30.99 5.08 -26.35
C GLY A 259 30.14 5.15 -25.08
N GLY A 260 29.77 4.04 -24.47
CA GLY A 260 28.81 4.01 -23.36
C GLY A 260 27.35 4.15 -23.82
N GLY A 261 26.45 4.06 -22.85
CA GLY A 261 25.02 3.95 -23.09
C GLY A 261 24.59 2.55 -23.53
N PHE A 262 23.32 2.25 -23.31
CA PHE A 262 22.68 0.99 -23.67
C PHE A 262 21.75 1.16 -24.86
N SER A 263 21.76 0.15 -25.73
CA SER A 263 20.69 -0.06 -26.69
C SER A 263 19.43 -0.60 -26.01
N ARG A 264 18.27 -0.44 -26.64
CA ARG A 264 16.97 -0.72 -26.02
C ARG A 264 16.78 -2.18 -25.60
N TYR A 265 17.12 -3.14 -26.46
CA TYR A 265 16.93 -4.56 -26.18
C TYR A 265 17.85 -5.46 -26.99
N SER A 266 17.97 -6.71 -26.56
CA SER A 266 18.73 -7.76 -27.24
C SER A 266 17.80 -8.68 -28.03
N THR A 267 18.16 -9.00 -29.27
CA THR A 267 17.45 -9.98 -30.11
C THR A 267 17.78 -11.42 -29.73
N ASP A 268 18.85 -11.65 -28.97
CA ASP A 268 19.24 -12.95 -28.45
C ASP A 268 19.12 -13.04 -26.92
N GLU A 269 19.25 -14.27 -26.40
CA GLU A 269 19.19 -14.55 -24.97
C GLU A 269 20.44 -14.14 -24.18
N ARG A 270 21.55 -13.84 -24.88
CA ARG A 270 22.90 -13.65 -24.33
C ARG A 270 23.24 -12.19 -24.07
N TRP A 271 22.35 -11.28 -24.44
CA TRP A 271 22.58 -9.83 -24.48
C TRP A 271 23.63 -9.40 -25.51
N LEU A 272 23.94 -10.25 -26.49
CA LEU A 272 25.02 -9.99 -27.46
C LEU A 272 24.55 -9.13 -28.63
N VAL A 273 23.47 -9.52 -29.32
CA VAL A 273 23.00 -8.81 -30.53
C VAL A 273 21.89 -7.82 -30.16
N PRO A 274 22.15 -6.49 -30.11
CA PRO A 274 21.11 -5.51 -29.85
C PRO A 274 20.29 -5.19 -31.10
N HIS A 275 19.12 -4.59 -30.90
CA HIS A 275 18.68 -3.55 -31.84
C HIS A 275 19.37 -2.26 -31.44
N PHE A 276 20.17 -1.67 -32.35
CA PHE A 276 21.18 -0.67 -31.99
C PHE A 276 20.61 0.69 -31.55
N GLU A 277 19.29 0.87 -31.59
CA GLU A 277 18.61 2.06 -31.08
C GLU A 277 18.91 2.29 -29.59
N LYS A 278 19.19 3.55 -29.23
CA LYS A 278 19.42 3.96 -27.82
C LYS A 278 18.36 4.97 -27.42
N MET A 279 17.54 4.59 -26.43
CA MET A 279 16.45 5.43 -25.93
C MET A 279 16.85 6.15 -24.64
N LEU A 280 16.38 7.39 -24.48
CA LEU A 280 16.66 8.19 -23.28
C LEU A 280 16.09 7.54 -22.01
N TYR A 281 14.86 7.01 -22.08
CA TYR A 281 14.19 6.42 -20.92
C TYR A 281 14.84 5.11 -20.46
N ASP A 282 15.38 4.28 -21.36
CA ASP A 282 16.09 3.05 -21.00
C ASP A 282 17.38 3.38 -20.24
N ASN A 283 18.15 4.34 -20.76
CA ASN A 283 19.39 4.79 -20.14
C ASN A 283 19.14 5.49 -18.80
N ALA A 284 18.03 6.23 -18.65
CA ALA A 284 17.63 6.80 -17.36
C ALA A 284 17.35 5.71 -16.31
N GLN A 285 16.54 4.70 -16.67
CA GLN A 285 16.17 3.61 -15.77
C GLN A 285 17.37 2.72 -15.40
N LEU A 286 18.19 2.37 -16.40
CA LEU A 286 19.40 1.59 -16.21
C LEU A 286 20.38 2.31 -15.28
N THR A 287 20.59 3.62 -15.46
CA THR A 287 21.42 4.42 -14.55
C THR A 287 20.95 4.27 -13.11
N LYS A 288 19.65 4.45 -12.83
CA LYS A 288 19.11 4.32 -11.47
C LYS A 288 19.41 2.94 -10.88
N VAL A 289 19.13 1.85 -11.59
CA VAL A 289 19.34 0.49 -11.05
C VAL A 289 20.82 0.10 -10.93
N TYR A 290 21.71 0.59 -11.79
CA TYR A 290 23.16 0.40 -11.60
C TYR A 290 23.68 1.17 -10.38
N LEU A 291 23.16 2.36 -10.09
CA LEU A 291 23.47 3.09 -8.86
C LEU A 291 22.94 2.36 -7.61
N GLU A 292 21.71 1.84 -7.66
CA GLU A 292 21.14 1.03 -6.59
C GLU A 292 21.96 -0.27 -6.38
N GLY A 293 22.35 -0.94 -7.46
CA GLY A 293 23.22 -2.12 -7.43
C GLY A 293 24.59 -1.83 -6.81
N PHE A 294 25.20 -0.68 -7.13
CA PHE A 294 26.43 -0.22 -6.48
C PHE A 294 26.22 0.01 -4.98
N GLN A 295 25.16 0.71 -4.58
CA GLN A 295 24.89 0.99 -3.17
C GLN A 295 24.60 -0.28 -2.37
N ALA A 296 23.91 -1.26 -2.96
CA ALA A 296 23.54 -2.51 -2.31
C ALA A 296 24.73 -3.49 -2.17
N THR A 297 25.72 -3.42 -3.07
CA THR A 297 26.82 -4.40 -3.13
C THR A 297 28.20 -3.83 -2.78
N GLY A 298 28.38 -2.52 -2.90
CA GLY A 298 29.68 -1.86 -2.87
C GLY A 298 30.55 -2.09 -4.12
N ASP A 299 30.03 -2.76 -5.16
CA ASP A 299 30.79 -3.17 -6.33
C ASP A 299 30.99 -2.02 -7.33
N ALA A 300 32.22 -1.53 -7.42
CA ALA A 300 32.58 -0.37 -8.26
C ALA A 300 32.30 -0.60 -9.76
N PHE A 301 32.14 -1.86 -10.21
CA PHE A 301 31.71 -2.17 -11.57
C PHE A 301 30.40 -1.46 -11.93
N PHE A 302 29.39 -1.55 -11.07
CA PHE A 302 28.08 -0.93 -11.33
C PHE A 302 28.15 0.60 -11.34
N ALA A 303 28.97 1.20 -10.46
CA ALA A 303 29.22 2.64 -10.48
C ALA A 303 29.95 3.11 -11.75
N GLY A 304 30.82 2.27 -12.31
CA GLY A 304 31.47 2.49 -13.60
C GLY A 304 30.44 2.56 -14.73
N ILE A 305 29.58 1.56 -14.83
CA ILE A 305 28.54 1.51 -15.86
C ILE A 305 27.58 2.70 -15.76
N ALA A 306 27.09 3.05 -14.56
CA ALA A 306 26.24 4.21 -14.36
C ALA A 306 26.91 5.53 -14.81
N ARG A 307 28.21 5.70 -14.51
CA ARG A 307 28.99 6.87 -14.98
C ARG A 307 29.07 6.92 -16.50
N GLU A 308 29.33 5.80 -17.14
CA GLU A 308 29.48 5.74 -18.59
C GLU A 308 28.16 5.97 -19.34
N ILE A 309 27.02 5.59 -18.75
CA ILE A 309 25.69 5.99 -19.26
C ILE A 309 25.52 7.51 -19.17
N LEU A 310 25.75 8.11 -18.00
CA LEU A 310 25.56 9.54 -17.78
C LEU A 310 26.52 10.39 -18.65
N ASP A 311 27.77 9.96 -18.79
CA ASP A 311 28.76 10.62 -19.65
C ASP A 311 28.35 10.54 -21.14
N TYR A 312 27.75 9.44 -21.59
CA TYR A 312 27.16 9.33 -22.93
C TYR A 312 26.05 10.36 -23.14
N ILE A 313 25.11 10.46 -22.20
CA ILE A 313 23.99 11.42 -22.29
C ILE A 313 24.50 12.86 -22.33
N LEU A 314 25.44 13.23 -21.45
CA LEU A 314 26.02 14.59 -21.45
C LEU A 314 26.75 14.92 -22.75
N ARG A 315 27.43 13.93 -23.34
CA ARG A 315 28.28 14.12 -24.51
C ARG A 315 27.51 14.09 -25.84
N GLU A 316 26.54 13.20 -25.99
CA GLU A 316 25.93 12.87 -27.29
C GLU A 316 24.44 13.22 -27.37
N MET A 317 23.71 13.26 -26.25
CA MET A 317 22.25 13.48 -26.26
C MET A 317 21.82 14.85 -25.72
N THR A 318 22.75 15.65 -25.18
CA THR A 318 22.42 16.94 -24.56
C THR A 318 22.45 18.09 -25.57
N GLY A 319 21.32 18.75 -25.78
CA GLY A 319 21.23 19.92 -26.65
C GLY A 319 21.80 21.20 -26.00
N PRO A 320 22.08 22.25 -26.80
CA PRO A 320 22.66 23.50 -26.30
C PRO A 320 21.77 24.21 -25.26
N GLU A 321 20.45 24.08 -25.37
CA GLU A 321 19.48 24.66 -24.43
C GLU A 321 19.43 23.93 -23.09
N GLY A 322 19.98 22.70 -23.02
CA GLY A 322 20.07 21.89 -21.80
C GLY A 322 19.15 20.67 -21.79
N GLY A 323 18.13 20.60 -22.65
CA GLY A 323 17.28 19.42 -22.81
C GLY A 323 18.03 18.21 -23.39
N PHE A 324 17.58 17.01 -23.03
CA PHE A 324 18.06 15.75 -23.56
C PHE A 324 17.19 15.29 -24.74
N SER A 325 17.85 14.89 -25.81
CA SER A 325 17.28 14.31 -27.03
C SER A 325 16.58 12.97 -26.72
N SER A 326 15.60 12.56 -27.52
CA SER A 326 14.75 11.41 -27.19
C SER A 326 15.42 10.06 -27.50
N ALA A 327 16.10 9.95 -28.64
CA ALA A 327 16.69 8.69 -29.10
C ALA A 327 17.85 8.88 -30.10
N THR A 328 18.65 7.83 -30.25
CA THR A 328 19.58 7.63 -31.38
C THR A 328 19.10 6.43 -32.20
N ASP A 329 19.02 6.59 -33.52
CA ASP A 329 18.57 5.57 -34.48
C ASP A 329 19.47 4.31 -34.45
N ALA A 330 18.92 3.18 -34.88
CA ALA A 330 19.63 1.92 -35.07
C ALA A 330 20.42 1.89 -36.40
N ASP A 331 19.93 2.58 -37.43
CA ASP A 331 20.50 2.57 -38.78
C ASP A 331 21.56 3.67 -38.97
N SER A 332 22.64 3.32 -39.68
CA SER A 332 23.62 4.27 -40.21
C SER A 332 23.89 3.95 -41.66
N GLU A 333 23.73 4.93 -42.55
CA GLU A 333 23.80 4.73 -44.02
C GLU A 333 22.79 3.68 -44.54
N GLY A 334 21.66 3.51 -43.86
CA GLY A 334 20.62 2.53 -44.22
C GLY A 334 20.95 1.08 -43.85
N GLU A 335 22.03 0.85 -43.09
CA GLU A 335 22.42 -0.44 -42.52
C GLU A 335 22.37 -0.37 -40.99
N GLU A 336 21.64 -1.28 -40.34
CA GLU A 336 21.56 -1.39 -38.88
C GLU A 336 22.95 -1.70 -38.29
N GLY A 337 23.33 -1.06 -37.18
CA GLY A 337 24.53 -1.45 -36.41
C GLY A 337 25.90 -1.13 -37.04
N LYS A 338 25.96 -0.72 -38.31
CA LYS A 338 27.21 -0.45 -39.07
C LYS A 338 28.20 0.47 -38.33
N PHE A 339 27.68 1.45 -37.60
CA PHE A 339 28.47 2.40 -36.83
C PHE A 339 29.25 1.75 -35.67
N PHE A 340 28.70 0.68 -35.08
CA PHE A 340 29.14 0.12 -33.80
C PHE A 340 30.10 -1.08 -33.90
N VAL A 341 30.13 -1.76 -35.06
CA VAL A 341 30.88 -3.01 -35.25
C VAL A 341 32.31 -2.80 -35.76
N TRP A 342 33.17 -3.80 -35.51
CA TRP A 342 34.61 -3.76 -35.79
C TRP A 342 35.15 -5.09 -36.31
N THR A 343 36.25 -5.02 -37.06
CA THR A 343 37.09 -6.16 -37.45
C THR A 343 38.46 -6.08 -36.78
N PRO A 344 39.17 -7.21 -36.59
CA PRO A 344 40.51 -7.19 -36.01
C PRO A 344 41.48 -6.25 -36.74
N ARG A 345 41.43 -6.23 -38.07
CA ARG A 345 42.26 -5.37 -38.91
C ARG A 345 42.04 -3.89 -38.66
N GLU A 346 40.78 -3.47 -38.47
CA GLU A 346 40.46 -2.08 -38.12
C GLU A 346 41.03 -1.72 -36.75
N VAL A 347 40.91 -2.61 -35.76
CA VAL A 347 41.42 -2.38 -34.41
C VAL A 347 42.95 -2.31 -34.40
N GLU A 348 43.63 -3.25 -35.07
CA GLU A 348 45.09 -3.28 -35.18
C GLU A 348 45.65 -2.07 -35.95
N ALA A 349 44.93 -1.56 -36.95
CA ALA A 349 45.33 -0.34 -37.64
C ALA A 349 45.33 0.89 -36.73
N ILE A 350 44.51 0.90 -35.67
CA ILE A 350 44.39 2.01 -34.72
C ILE A 350 45.34 1.85 -33.54
N LEU A 351 45.45 0.63 -32.99
CA LEU A 351 46.19 0.35 -31.75
C LEU A 351 47.60 -0.20 -32.00
N GLY A 352 47.90 -0.61 -33.23
CA GLY A 352 49.06 -1.43 -33.55
C GLY A 352 48.79 -2.93 -33.33
N PRO A 353 49.65 -3.81 -33.88
CA PRO A 353 49.39 -5.25 -33.92
C PRO A 353 49.36 -5.91 -32.53
N GLU A 354 50.20 -5.47 -31.60
CA GLU A 354 50.31 -6.07 -30.26
C GLU A 354 49.13 -5.67 -29.36
N GLU A 355 48.95 -4.36 -29.11
CA GLU A 355 47.82 -3.83 -28.32
C GLU A 355 46.47 -4.15 -28.99
N GLY A 356 46.42 -4.12 -30.33
CA GLY A 356 45.23 -4.52 -31.09
C GLY A 356 44.82 -5.97 -30.83
N ALA A 357 45.77 -6.92 -30.85
CA ALA A 357 45.48 -8.31 -30.53
C ALA A 357 44.97 -8.49 -29.08
N TRP A 358 45.53 -7.76 -28.12
CA TRP A 358 45.06 -7.80 -26.73
C TRP A 358 43.66 -7.24 -26.58
N PHE A 359 43.38 -6.12 -27.25
CA PHE A 359 42.07 -5.47 -27.27
C PHE A 359 41.02 -6.39 -27.90
N CYS A 360 41.31 -6.98 -29.07
CA CYS A 360 40.44 -7.93 -29.74
C CYS A 360 40.12 -9.14 -28.86
N ALA A 361 41.12 -9.69 -28.15
CA ALA A 361 40.91 -10.81 -27.25
C ALA A 361 40.06 -10.46 -26.01
N ALA A 362 40.10 -9.21 -25.56
CA ALA A 362 39.27 -8.71 -24.46
C ALA A 362 37.81 -8.53 -24.89
N TYR A 363 37.59 -8.08 -26.14
CA TYR A 363 36.27 -7.70 -26.66
C TYR A 363 35.61 -8.72 -27.60
N ASP A 364 36.19 -9.92 -27.73
CA ASP A 364 35.74 -10.98 -28.64
C ASP A 364 35.62 -10.52 -30.12
N ILE A 365 36.57 -9.68 -30.54
CA ILE A 365 36.67 -9.21 -31.92
C ILE A 365 37.49 -10.23 -32.71
N THR A 366 36.87 -10.90 -33.69
CA THR A 366 37.45 -12.03 -34.42
C THR A 366 37.34 -11.84 -35.94
N GLU A 367 38.13 -12.59 -36.71
CA GLU A 367 38.07 -12.56 -38.18
C GLU A 367 36.75 -13.12 -38.74
N GLU A 368 36.12 -14.07 -38.05
CA GLU A 368 34.80 -14.61 -38.42
C GLU A 368 33.66 -13.63 -38.10
N GLY A 369 33.90 -12.73 -37.13
CA GLY A 369 32.86 -11.91 -36.53
C GLY A 369 32.01 -12.69 -35.53
N ASN A 370 31.22 -11.96 -34.75
CA ASN A 370 30.17 -12.52 -33.89
C ASN A 370 28.76 -12.07 -34.35
N TRP A 371 28.67 -11.24 -35.40
CA TRP A 371 27.43 -10.78 -36.02
C TRP A 371 27.70 -10.27 -37.46
N GLU A 372 27.02 -10.84 -38.45
CA GLU A 372 27.08 -10.44 -39.87
C GLU A 372 28.51 -10.27 -40.46
N GLY A 373 29.45 -11.15 -40.06
CA GLY A 373 30.83 -11.12 -40.53
C GLY A 373 31.71 -10.02 -39.90
N LYS A 374 31.20 -9.31 -38.90
CA LYS A 374 31.94 -8.35 -38.05
C LYS A 374 31.70 -8.68 -36.58
N SER A 375 32.40 -7.99 -35.68
CA SER A 375 32.19 -8.19 -34.24
C SER A 375 31.52 -6.98 -33.59
N ILE A 376 30.47 -7.26 -32.83
CA ILE A 376 29.94 -6.42 -31.77
C ILE A 376 30.86 -6.60 -30.56
N PRO A 377 31.54 -5.55 -30.07
CA PRO A 377 32.38 -5.67 -28.88
C PRO A 377 31.57 -6.17 -27.68
N ASN A 378 32.05 -7.20 -26.99
CA ASN A 378 31.46 -7.72 -25.75
C ASN A 378 32.55 -8.31 -24.84
N THR A 379 32.27 -8.59 -23.57
CA THR A 379 33.26 -9.14 -22.63
C THR A 379 32.82 -10.48 -22.05
N PRO A 380 32.81 -11.58 -22.84
CA PRO A 380 32.32 -12.89 -22.40
C PRO A 380 33.27 -13.61 -21.43
N ARG A 381 34.47 -13.04 -21.19
CA ARG A 381 35.50 -13.57 -20.30
C ARG A 381 36.01 -12.44 -19.41
N SER A 382 36.38 -12.76 -18.17
CA SER A 382 36.98 -11.77 -17.28
C SER A 382 38.36 -11.32 -17.76
N ALA A 383 38.73 -10.08 -17.45
CA ALA A 383 40.03 -9.51 -17.81
C ALA A 383 41.20 -10.36 -17.29
N GLU A 384 41.05 -10.98 -16.11
CA GLU A 384 42.03 -11.88 -15.51
C GLU A 384 42.26 -13.11 -16.38
N ARG A 385 41.18 -13.70 -16.91
CA ARG A 385 41.26 -14.88 -17.78
C ARG A 385 41.86 -14.52 -19.14
N VAL A 386 41.53 -13.36 -19.68
CA VAL A 386 42.10 -12.86 -20.94
C VAL A 386 43.60 -12.60 -20.77
N ALA A 387 44.00 -11.86 -19.71
CA ALA A 387 45.40 -11.59 -19.40
C ALA A 387 46.22 -12.88 -19.23
N SER A 388 45.68 -13.86 -18.49
CA SER A 388 46.33 -15.17 -18.32
C SER A 388 46.49 -15.92 -19.64
N ARG A 389 45.50 -15.86 -20.55
CA ARG A 389 45.57 -16.53 -21.86
C ARG A 389 46.59 -15.86 -22.78
N LEU A 390 46.70 -14.54 -22.72
CA LEU A 390 47.64 -13.74 -23.50
C LEU A 390 49.07 -13.76 -22.93
N GLY A 391 49.25 -14.21 -21.68
CA GLY A 391 50.55 -14.20 -21.00
C GLY A 391 51.02 -12.81 -20.59
N ILE A 392 50.10 -11.86 -20.38
CA ILE A 392 50.41 -10.46 -20.01
C ILE A 392 49.88 -10.10 -18.62
N GLY A 393 50.36 -8.99 -18.06
CA GLY A 393 49.87 -8.50 -16.77
C GLY A 393 48.46 -7.93 -16.84
N LEU A 394 47.64 -8.15 -15.81
CA LEU A 394 46.27 -7.62 -15.73
C LEU A 394 46.21 -6.09 -15.83
N LEU A 395 47.14 -5.39 -15.17
CA LEU A 395 47.22 -3.92 -15.24
C LEU A 395 47.57 -3.44 -16.66
N GLN A 396 48.39 -4.19 -17.37
CA GLN A 396 48.77 -3.89 -18.75
C GLN A 396 47.57 -4.04 -19.68
N LEU A 397 46.80 -5.14 -19.55
CA LEU A 397 45.56 -5.34 -20.29
C LEU A 397 44.52 -4.24 -19.99
N ARG A 398 44.31 -3.90 -18.71
CA ARG A 398 43.37 -2.85 -18.32
C ARG A 398 43.74 -1.49 -18.93
N ARG A 399 45.03 -1.13 -18.94
CA ARG A 399 45.52 0.09 -19.60
C ARG A 399 45.31 0.07 -21.11
N CYS A 400 45.57 -1.07 -21.76
CA CYS A 400 45.32 -1.28 -23.18
C CYS A 400 43.84 -1.08 -23.52
N ILE A 401 42.94 -1.63 -22.70
CA ILE A 401 41.48 -1.47 -22.86
C ILE A 401 41.09 0.00 -22.73
N GLU A 402 41.46 0.66 -21.64
CA GLU A 402 41.09 2.05 -21.37
C GLU A 402 41.55 3.01 -22.48
N THR A 403 42.84 2.95 -22.83
CA THR A 403 43.40 3.80 -23.90
C THR A 403 42.89 3.41 -25.28
N GLY A 404 42.66 2.11 -25.52
CA GLY A 404 42.13 1.59 -26.76
C GLY A 404 40.71 2.06 -27.03
N ARG A 405 39.82 2.02 -26.03
CA ARG A 405 38.45 2.54 -26.14
C ARG A 405 38.42 3.99 -26.58
N ALA A 406 39.24 4.85 -25.97
CA ALA A 406 39.33 6.27 -26.33
C ALA A 406 39.78 6.47 -27.78
N LYS A 407 40.85 5.79 -28.22
CA LYS A 407 41.34 5.87 -29.61
C LYS A 407 40.32 5.35 -30.63
N LEU A 408 39.67 4.22 -30.34
CA LEU A 408 38.61 3.67 -31.19
C LEU A 408 37.43 4.63 -31.28
N TYR A 409 37.04 5.26 -30.17
CA TYR A 409 35.96 6.25 -30.14
C TYR A 409 36.30 7.47 -31.01
N GLU A 410 37.52 8.01 -30.94
CA GLU A 410 37.97 9.12 -31.81
C GLU A 410 37.88 8.77 -33.30
N VAL A 411 38.20 7.53 -33.67
CA VAL A 411 38.06 7.06 -35.05
C VAL A 411 36.59 6.85 -35.40
N ARG A 412 35.78 6.30 -34.49
CA ARG A 412 34.34 6.07 -34.70
C ARG A 412 33.60 7.37 -34.96
N GLN A 413 33.98 8.48 -34.31
CA GLN A 413 33.39 9.80 -34.55
C GLN A 413 33.56 10.33 -35.98
N ARG A 414 34.45 9.73 -36.79
CA ARG A 414 34.62 10.08 -38.21
C ARG A 414 33.74 9.24 -39.15
N ARG A 415 33.08 8.20 -38.63
CA ARG A 415 32.05 7.45 -39.36
C ARG A 415 30.77 8.30 -39.42
N ILE A 416 29.90 8.02 -40.39
CA ILE A 416 28.55 8.61 -40.39
C ILE A 416 27.81 8.09 -39.15
N PRO A 417 27.34 8.95 -38.25
CA PRO A 417 26.61 8.49 -37.07
C PRO A 417 25.16 8.10 -37.42
N PRO A 418 24.51 7.28 -36.61
CA PRO A 418 23.06 7.10 -36.69
C PRO A 418 22.32 8.43 -36.49
N GLY A 419 21.11 8.52 -37.02
CA GLY A 419 20.26 9.71 -36.85
C GLY A 419 19.99 10.01 -35.37
N LEU A 420 20.04 11.29 -34.99
CA LEU A 420 19.62 11.75 -33.67
C LEU A 420 18.19 12.27 -33.74
N ASP A 421 17.28 11.67 -32.97
CA ASP A 421 15.98 12.30 -32.70
C ASP A 421 16.18 13.34 -31.60
N ASP A 422 16.44 14.58 -32.02
CA ASP A 422 16.72 15.74 -31.18
C ASP A 422 15.47 16.36 -30.54
N LYS A 423 14.32 15.67 -30.60
CA LYS A 423 13.10 16.06 -29.89
C LYS A 423 13.30 15.94 -28.38
N VAL A 424 12.91 16.97 -27.64
CA VAL A 424 12.89 16.95 -26.17
C VAL A 424 11.49 16.58 -25.71
N LEU A 425 11.36 15.44 -25.03
CA LEU A 425 10.12 14.97 -24.42
C LEU A 425 10.14 15.18 -22.90
N THR A 426 9.10 15.82 -22.37
CA THR A 426 9.01 16.20 -20.94
C THR A 426 9.12 14.98 -20.03
N ALA A 427 8.37 13.90 -20.29
CA ALA A 427 8.43 12.67 -19.50
C ALA A 427 9.84 12.07 -19.42
N TRP A 428 10.48 11.84 -20.57
CA TRP A 428 11.77 11.14 -20.63
C TRP A 428 12.90 11.98 -20.06
N ASN A 429 12.82 13.30 -20.24
CA ASN A 429 13.71 14.23 -19.57
C ASN A 429 13.49 14.23 -18.05
N GLY A 430 12.25 14.14 -17.56
CA GLY A 430 11.94 13.97 -16.14
C GLY A 430 12.64 12.74 -15.54
N MET A 431 12.60 11.61 -16.24
CA MET A 431 13.31 10.38 -15.83
C MET A 431 14.84 10.59 -15.80
N MET A 432 15.41 11.21 -16.84
CA MET A 432 16.86 11.45 -16.93
C MET A 432 17.35 12.51 -15.93
N ILE A 433 16.56 13.54 -15.63
CA ILE A 433 16.82 14.52 -14.57
C ILE A 433 16.98 13.78 -13.24
N GLY A 434 16.06 12.87 -12.92
CA GLY A 434 16.16 12.03 -11.72
C GLY A 434 17.39 11.13 -11.73
N ALA A 435 17.73 10.52 -12.87
CA ALA A 435 18.93 9.68 -13.00
C ALA A 435 20.23 10.47 -12.81
N MET A 436 20.33 11.67 -13.39
CA MET A 436 21.47 12.59 -13.23
C MET A 436 21.60 13.10 -11.79
N ALA A 437 20.47 13.44 -11.15
CA ALA A 437 20.43 13.85 -9.75
C ALA A 437 20.93 12.74 -8.81
N GLU A 438 20.44 11.51 -8.99
CA GLU A 438 20.91 10.35 -8.25
C GLU A 438 22.38 10.03 -8.57
N GLY A 439 22.80 10.17 -9.83
CA GLY A 439 24.20 10.06 -10.25
C GLY A 439 25.11 11.01 -9.49
N HIS A 440 24.72 12.28 -9.33
CA HIS A 440 25.44 13.24 -8.49
C HIS A 440 25.48 12.79 -7.02
N ARG A 441 24.33 12.43 -6.46
CA ARG A 441 24.20 12.05 -5.03
C ARG A 441 25.11 10.87 -4.69
N VAL A 442 25.18 9.87 -5.57
CA VAL A 442 25.91 8.62 -5.34
C VAL A 442 27.37 8.68 -5.81
N LEU A 443 27.63 9.21 -7.01
CA LEU A 443 28.97 9.22 -7.62
C LEU A 443 29.78 10.48 -7.32
N ARG A 444 29.14 11.52 -6.76
CA ARG A 444 29.76 12.77 -6.33
C ARG A 444 30.39 13.60 -7.45
N ASP A 445 29.90 13.43 -8.67
CA ASP A 445 30.31 14.24 -9.82
C ASP A 445 29.35 15.44 -9.98
N PRO A 446 29.83 16.70 -9.91
CA PRO A 446 28.98 17.89 -10.03
C PRO A 446 28.42 18.08 -11.43
N ARG A 447 29.03 17.49 -12.48
CA ARG A 447 28.55 17.62 -13.87
C ARG A 447 27.12 17.12 -14.03
N TYR A 448 26.75 16.06 -13.31
CA TYR A 448 25.40 15.48 -13.38
C TYR A 448 24.35 16.38 -12.74
N LEU A 449 24.65 17.01 -11.59
CA LEU A 449 23.72 17.95 -10.97
C LEU A 449 23.49 19.18 -11.86
N VAL A 450 24.56 19.68 -12.49
CA VAL A 450 24.47 20.80 -13.44
C VAL A 450 23.65 20.41 -14.67
N GLY A 451 23.88 19.22 -15.24
CA GLY A 451 23.09 18.71 -16.36
C GLY A 451 21.59 18.59 -16.02
N ALA A 452 21.28 17.98 -14.87
CA ALA A 452 19.91 17.85 -14.38
C ALA A 452 19.22 19.21 -14.17
N ALA A 453 19.90 20.17 -13.54
CA ALA A 453 19.37 21.51 -13.31
C ALA A 453 19.10 22.27 -14.62
N ARG A 454 20.03 22.21 -15.58
CA ARG A 454 19.84 22.85 -16.90
C ARG A 454 18.65 22.27 -17.65
N ALA A 455 18.50 20.94 -17.67
CA ALA A 455 17.36 20.29 -18.29
C ALA A 455 16.03 20.66 -17.58
N ALA A 456 16.01 20.63 -16.24
CA ALA A 456 14.84 21.02 -15.46
C ALA A 456 14.42 22.48 -15.71
N ASP A 457 15.37 23.41 -15.66
CA ASP A 457 15.12 24.83 -15.92
C ASP A 457 14.63 25.04 -17.38
N PHE A 458 15.20 24.33 -18.37
CA PHE A 458 14.71 24.37 -19.75
C PHE A 458 13.25 23.91 -19.85
N LEU A 459 12.89 22.78 -19.25
CA LEU A 459 11.51 22.29 -19.27
C LEU A 459 10.54 23.26 -18.58
N LEU A 460 10.90 23.76 -17.40
CA LEU A 460 10.04 24.62 -16.60
C LEU A 460 9.83 26.00 -17.22
N THR A 461 10.75 26.45 -18.08
CA THR A 461 10.69 27.73 -18.79
C THR A 461 10.07 27.61 -20.18
N THR A 462 10.46 26.60 -20.96
CA THR A 462 10.14 26.49 -22.39
C THR A 462 8.95 25.57 -22.65
N LEU A 463 8.82 24.48 -21.90
CA LEU A 463 7.72 23.52 -22.04
C LEU A 463 6.57 23.79 -21.05
N ARG A 464 6.60 24.89 -20.32
CA ARG A 464 5.47 25.34 -19.50
C ARG A 464 4.49 26.16 -20.35
N ARG A 465 3.22 25.77 -20.31
CA ARG A 465 2.12 26.49 -20.94
C ARG A 465 1.73 27.73 -20.11
N PRO A 466 1.16 28.77 -20.73
CA PRO A 466 0.72 29.98 -20.02
C PRO A 466 -0.27 29.73 -18.86
N ASN A 467 -1.08 28.68 -18.96
CA ASN A 467 -2.05 28.28 -17.92
C ASN A 467 -1.44 27.39 -16.81
N GLY A 468 -0.12 27.24 -16.78
CA GLY A 468 0.61 26.41 -15.82
C GLY A 468 0.64 24.91 -16.14
N GLY A 469 0.01 24.45 -17.22
CA GLY A 469 0.18 23.08 -17.72
C GLY A 469 1.53 22.87 -18.41
N LEU A 470 1.80 21.64 -18.85
CA LEU A 470 3.01 21.28 -19.59
C LEU A 470 2.70 21.05 -21.09
N PHE A 471 3.68 21.32 -21.92
CA PHE A 471 3.80 20.78 -23.27
C PHE A 471 4.52 19.44 -23.22
N ARG A 472 4.14 18.54 -24.13
CA ARG A 472 4.74 17.21 -24.26
C ARG A 472 6.14 17.28 -24.89
N THR A 473 6.24 18.02 -25.99
CA THR A 473 7.39 17.96 -26.91
C THR A 473 7.88 19.35 -27.28
N SER A 474 9.19 19.48 -27.46
CA SER A 474 9.83 20.65 -28.06
C SER A 474 10.91 20.22 -29.03
N ARG A 475 10.94 20.86 -30.19
CA ARG A 475 12.01 20.70 -31.19
C ARG A 475 12.14 21.96 -32.03
N ALA A 476 13.37 22.30 -32.41
CA ALA A 476 13.68 23.48 -33.24
C ALA A 476 13.00 24.79 -32.76
N GLY A 477 12.99 25.00 -31.43
CA GLY A 477 12.39 26.19 -30.81
C GLY A 477 10.85 26.21 -30.75
N LYS A 478 10.17 25.12 -31.14
CA LYS A 478 8.72 25.00 -31.10
C LYS A 478 8.29 23.94 -30.08
N ALA A 479 7.77 24.41 -28.94
CA ALA A 479 7.06 23.57 -27.98
C ALA A 479 5.57 23.44 -28.37
N HIS A 480 5.05 22.21 -28.38
CA HIS A 480 3.67 21.94 -28.77
C HIS A 480 3.14 20.64 -28.14
N LEU A 481 1.85 20.39 -28.37
CA LEU A 481 1.02 19.32 -27.79
C LEU A 481 0.85 19.41 -26.26
N PRO A 482 -0.39 19.39 -25.73
CA PRO A 482 -0.59 19.28 -24.28
C PRO A 482 0.11 18.04 -23.71
N GLY A 483 0.68 18.18 -22.51
CA GLY A 483 1.30 17.05 -21.80
C GLY A 483 0.29 16.05 -21.28
N TYR A 484 0.73 14.80 -21.20
CA TYR A 484 0.04 13.62 -20.66
C TYR A 484 0.43 13.39 -19.21
N LEU A 485 -0.26 12.50 -18.50
CA LEU A 485 0.04 12.15 -17.11
C LEU A 485 1.53 11.85 -16.91
N GLU A 486 2.15 11.12 -17.83
CA GLU A 486 3.57 10.79 -17.78
C GLU A 486 4.47 12.03 -17.71
N ASP A 487 4.16 13.09 -18.45
CA ASP A 487 4.96 14.33 -18.44
C ASP A 487 4.97 14.98 -17.06
N TYR A 488 3.83 14.96 -16.37
CA TYR A 488 3.72 15.52 -15.02
C TYR A 488 4.33 14.58 -13.98
N ALA A 489 4.04 13.27 -14.08
CA ALA A 489 4.46 12.27 -13.12
C ALA A 489 5.99 12.12 -13.08
N PHE A 490 6.61 11.91 -14.24
CA PHE A 490 8.06 11.73 -14.32
C PHE A 490 8.83 13.02 -14.04
N LEU A 491 8.33 14.18 -14.48
CA LEU A 491 8.96 15.45 -14.13
C LEU A 491 8.83 15.75 -12.64
N ALA A 492 7.67 15.51 -12.02
CA ALA A 492 7.51 15.68 -10.57
C ALA A 492 8.47 14.78 -9.79
N GLU A 493 8.58 13.48 -10.13
CA GLU A 493 9.53 12.57 -9.50
C GLU A 493 10.99 13.05 -9.69
N GLY A 494 11.36 13.42 -10.93
CA GLY A 494 12.69 13.92 -11.25
C GLY A 494 13.06 15.21 -10.52
N LEU A 495 12.10 16.12 -10.33
CA LEU A 495 12.29 17.35 -9.57
C LEU A 495 12.45 17.11 -8.06
N VAL A 496 11.75 16.12 -7.50
CA VAL A 496 11.99 15.68 -6.12
C VAL A 496 13.39 15.09 -6.00
N ASP A 497 13.81 14.22 -6.91
CA ASP A 497 15.18 13.66 -6.95
C ASP A 497 16.23 14.78 -7.06
N LEU A 498 16.01 15.77 -7.93
CA LEU A 498 16.90 16.92 -8.10
C LEU A 498 17.00 17.77 -6.82
N TYR A 499 15.88 18.02 -6.14
CA TYR A 499 15.89 18.68 -4.85
C TYR A 499 16.65 17.86 -3.79
N GLU A 500 16.36 16.57 -3.66
CA GLU A 500 17.01 15.71 -2.66
C GLU A 500 18.52 15.54 -2.93
N ALA A 501 18.94 15.63 -4.19
CA ALA A 501 20.35 15.57 -4.57
C ALA A 501 21.07 16.92 -4.40
N GLY A 502 20.42 18.05 -4.68
CA GLY A 502 21.05 19.37 -4.79
C GLY A 502 20.74 20.37 -3.67
N GLY A 503 19.52 20.32 -3.12
CA GLY A 503 19.03 21.19 -2.05
C GLY A 503 18.29 22.47 -2.50
N ASP A 504 18.13 22.72 -3.80
CA ASP A 504 17.37 23.89 -4.29
C ASP A 504 15.86 23.66 -4.16
N VAL A 505 15.26 24.29 -3.16
CA VAL A 505 13.83 24.15 -2.81
C VAL A 505 12.87 24.59 -3.92
N ARG A 506 13.32 25.36 -4.93
CA ARG A 506 12.48 25.71 -6.09
C ARG A 506 11.95 24.47 -6.78
N TYR A 507 12.79 23.45 -6.97
CA TYR A 507 12.38 22.22 -7.65
C TYR A 507 11.34 21.42 -6.85
N LEU A 508 11.47 21.36 -5.52
CA LEU A 508 10.45 20.73 -4.67
C LEU A 508 9.10 21.45 -4.76
N ARG A 509 9.11 22.79 -4.81
CA ARG A 509 7.88 23.60 -4.98
C ARG A 509 7.24 23.40 -6.35
N GLU A 510 8.04 23.32 -7.41
CA GLU A 510 7.51 23.00 -8.74
C GLU A 510 6.96 21.57 -8.80
N ALA A 511 7.63 20.59 -8.19
CA ALA A 511 7.11 19.24 -8.06
C ALA A 511 5.75 19.22 -7.34
N ALA A 512 5.59 19.99 -6.27
CA ALA A 512 4.32 20.15 -5.57
C ALA A 512 3.21 20.72 -6.47
N ARG A 513 3.52 21.73 -7.29
CA ARG A 513 2.56 22.30 -8.25
C ARG A 513 2.16 21.30 -9.32
N LEU A 514 3.12 20.51 -9.82
CA LEU A 514 2.81 19.44 -10.78
C LEU A 514 1.95 18.35 -10.12
N ALA A 515 2.20 17.99 -8.87
CA ALA A 515 1.36 17.08 -8.11
C ALA A 515 -0.08 17.60 -7.92
N GLU A 516 -0.26 18.90 -7.66
CA GLU A 516 -1.58 19.53 -7.61
C GLU A 516 -2.30 19.45 -8.97
N ARG A 517 -1.57 19.63 -10.08
CA ARG A 517 -2.11 19.44 -11.43
C ARG A 517 -2.44 17.98 -11.75
N ILE A 518 -1.64 17.02 -11.27
CA ILE A 518 -1.94 15.59 -11.39
C ILE A 518 -3.31 15.29 -10.78
N LEU A 519 -3.55 15.76 -9.54
CA LEU A 519 -4.84 15.55 -8.88
C LEU A 519 -6.00 16.25 -9.61
N ALA A 520 -5.81 17.49 -10.05
CA ALA A 520 -6.87 18.30 -10.63
C ALA A 520 -7.23 17.92 -12.08
N ASP A 521 -6.23 17.63 -12.91
CA ASP A 521 -6.44 17.46 -14.35
C ASP A 521 -6.62 15.98 -14.74
N PHE A 522 -6.03 15.06 -13.98
CA PHE A 522 -5.93 13.64 -14.33
C PHE A 522 -6.64 12.70 -13.35
N GLY A 523 -7.03 13.14 -12.15
CA GLY A 523 -7.66 12.30 -11.15
C GLY A 523 -8.94 11.58 -11.62
N ASP A 524 -9.07 10.30 -11.29
CA ASP A 524 -10.34 9.58 -11.34
C ASP A 524 -10.95 9.44 -9.94
N GLU A 525 -11.93 10.29 -9.62
CA GLU A 525 -12.62 10.27 -8.34
C GLU A 525 -13.47 9.00 -8.15
N ALA A 526 -13.97 8.38 -9.23
CA ALA A 526 -14.86 7.23 -9.15
C ALA A 526 -14.09 5.91 -9.00
N GLY A 527 -13.00 5.75 -9.75
CA GLY A 527 -12.19 4.52 -9.78
C GLY A 527 -10.91 4.53 -8.97
N GLY A 528 -10.46 5.70 -8.51
CA GLY A 528 -9.09 5.89 -8.04
C GLY A 528 -8.08 5.92 -9.19
N GLY A 529 -6.85 6.35 -8.87
CA GLY A 529 -5.80 6.53 -9.87
C GLY A 529 -6.03 7.74 -10.79
N PHE A 530 -5.43 7.68 -11.97
CA PHE A 530 -5.31 8.79 -12.90
C PHE A 530 -5.53 8.35 -14.36
N PHE A 531 -6.15 9.23 -15.14
CA PHE A 531 -6.22 9.16 -16.59
C PHE A 531 -4.94 9.61 -17.25
N ASP A 532 -4.62 9.04 -18.42
CA ASP A 532 -3.39 9.39 -19.15
C ASP A 532 -3.48 10.78 -19.80
N THR A 533 -4.70 11.23 -20.14
CA THR A 533 -4.96 12.58 -20.67
C THR A 533 -5.68 13.45 -19.65
N ALA A 534 -5.50 14.78 -19.74
CA ALA A 534 -6.22 15.74 -18.91
C ALA A 534 -7.72 15.80 -19.26
N ALA A 535 -8.58 16.22 -18.32
CA ALA A 535 -10.03 16.32 -18.57
C ALA A 535 -10.41 17.24 -19.75
N ALA A 536 -9.60 18.27 -20.00
CA ALA A 536 -9.77 19.21 -21.10
C ALA A 536 -8.97 18.85 -22.37
N HIS A 537 -8.44 17.62 -22.47
CA HIS A 537 -7.72 17.13 -23.65
C HIS A 537 -8.69 16.82 -24.81
N GLU A 538 -8.15 16.62 -26.01
CA GLU A 538 -8.89 16.09 -27.16
C GLU A 538 -9.66 14.81 -26.77
N ALA A 539 -10.96 14.78 -27.08
CA ALA A 539 -11.81 13.64 -26.78
C ALA A 539 -11.64 12.54 -27.86
N LEU A 540 -11.12 11.39 -27.44
CA LEU A 540 -10.97 10.19 -28.27
C LEU A 540 -12.07 9.15 -27.94
N ILE A 541 -12.04 8.00 -28.61
CA ILE A 541 -13.05 6.93 -28.45
C ILE A 541 -13.16 6.41 -27.01
N LEU A 542 -12.09 6.50 -26.21
CA LEU A 542 -12.03 6.24 -24.78
C LEU A 542 -10.89 7.05 -24.14
N ARG A 543 -10.95 7.24 -22.80
CA ARG A 543 -9.88 7.86 -22.02
C ARG A 543 -9.12 6.76 -21.28
N HIS A 544 -7.90 6.48 -21.71
CA HIS A 544 -7.11 5.36 -21.21
C HIS A 544 -6.53 5.63 -19.82
N ARG A 545 -6.17 4.54 -19.13
CA ARG A 545 -5.51 4.52 -17.82
C ARG A 545 -4.52 3.38 -17.76
N GLU A 546 -3.23 3.68 -17.88
CA GLU A 546 -2.20 2.64 -17.81
C GLU A 546 -1.87 2.27 -16.35
N GLY A 547 -2.11 1.01 -15.99
CA GLY A 547 -1.77 0.46 -14.67
C GLY A 547 -0.46 -0.33 -14.62
N ALA A 548 -0.24 -1.21 -15.61
CA ALA A 548 0.92 -2.10 -15.65
C ALA A 548 2.17 -1.36 -16.12
N ASP A 549 3.35 -1.84 -15.72
CA ASP A 549 4.63 -1.38 -16.24
C ASP A 549 4.84 -1.92 -17.67
N GLY A 550 5.27 -1.04 -18.58
CA GLY A 550 5.71 -1.39 -19.92
C GLY A 550 7.23 -1.28 -20.07
N ALA A 551 7.69 -0.75 -21.21
CA ALA A 551 9.10 -0.37 -21.40
C ALA A 551 9.51 0.80 -20.47
N ILE A 552 8.55 1.61 -20.08
CA ILE A 552 8.66 2.62 -19.02
C ILE A 552 7.74 2.22 -17.86
N PRO A 553 7.99 2.71 -16.63
CA PRO A 553 7.12 2.42 -15.50
C PRO A 553 5.74 3.05 -15.71
N SER A 554 4.70 2.47 -15.13
CA SER A 554 3.36 3.07 -15.17
C SER A 554 3.38 4.52 -14.66
N ALA A 555 2.86 5.44 -15.47
CA ALA A 555 2.72 6.85 -15.09
C ALA A 555 1.84 7.03 -13.84
N ASN A 556 0.82 6.16 -13.67
CA ASN A 556 -0.01 6.09 -12.46
C ASN A 556 0.83 5.77 -11.22
N ALA A 557 1.68 4.74 -11.30
CA ALA A 557 2.53 4.34 -10.19
C ALA A 557 3.61 5.39 -9.87
N VAL A 558 4.15 6.05 -10.89
CA VAL A 558 5.13 7.14 -10.70
C VAL A 558 4.48 8.37 -10.07
N ALA A 559 3.28 8.75 -10.52
CA ALA A 559 2.48 9.82 -9.91
C ALA A 559 2.20 9.52 -8.44
N ALA A 560 1.77 8.30 -8.13
CA ALA A 560 1.54 7.85 -6.76
C ALA A 560 2.81 7.95 -5.91
N PHE A 561 3.98 7.59 -6.45
CA PHE A 561 5.26 7.68 -5.73
C PHE A 561 5.67 9.14 -5.46
N ALA A 562 5.53 10.02 -6.46
CA ALA A 562 5.80 11.44 -6.31
C ALA A 562 4.88 12.07 -5.24
N LEU A 563 3.59 11.76 -5.28
CA LEU A 563 2.60 12.18 -4.27
C LEU A 563 2.97 11.65 -2.88
N ALA A 564 3.35 10.38 -2.75
CA ALA A 564 3.76 9.78 -1.48
C ALA A 564 4.98 10.50 -0.87
N ARG A 565 6.02 10.77 -1.67
CA ARG A 565 7.21 11.51 -1.19
C ARG A 565 6.89 12.96 -0.84
N LEU A 566 6.13 13.65 -1.69
CA LEU A 566 5.70 15.04 -1.44
C LEU A 566 4.82 15.16 -0.20
N SER A 567 3.97 14.17 0.08
CA SER A 567 3.13 14.16 1.28
C SER A 567 3.94 14.28 2.57
N LEU A 568 5.14 13.70 2.60
CA LEU A 568 6.04 13.70 3.76
C LEU A 568 6.94 14.94 3.77
N HIS A 569 7.40 15.39 2.61
CA HIS A 569 8.14 16.67 2.50
C HIS A 569 7.30 17.87 2.91
N LEU A 570 5.98 17.81 2.73
CA LEU A 570 5.08 18.96 2.86
C LEU A 570 3.98 18.80 3.92
N ASP A 571 3.88 17.64 4.59
CA ASP A 571 2.80 17.29 5.53
C ASP A 571 1.41 17.44 4.91
N ARG A 572 1.22 16.86 3.71
CA ARG A 572 0.01 16.93 2.87
C ARG A 572 -0.72 15.59 2.84
N SER A 573 -1.72 15.41 3.71
CA SER A 573 -2.47 14.14 3.80
C SER A 573 -3.24 13.80 2.54
N ASP A 574 -3.75 14.80 1.82
CA ASP A 574 -4.45 14.62 0.54
C ASP A 574 -3.56 13.99 -0.54
N PHE A 575 -2.27 14.32 -0.57
CA PHE A 575 -1.30 13.65 -1.46
C PHE A 575 -1.07 12.20 -1.05
N ARG A 576 -0.96 11.94 0.26
CA ARG A 576 -0.79 10.57 0.78
C ARG A 576 -2.00 9.70 0.44
N ASP A 577 -3.20 10.23 0.63
CA ASP A 577 -4.45 9.52 0.37
C ASP A 577 -4.62 9.26 -1.14
N ALA A 578 -4.25 10.21 -1.99
CA ALA A 578 -4.26 10.02 -3.44
C ALA A 578 -3.26 8.95 -3.89
N ALA A 579 -2.05 8.92 -3.33
CA ALA A 579 -1.06 7.87 -3.61
C ALA A 579 -1.58 6.47 -3.24
N ILE A 580 -2.22 6.35 -2.07
CA ILE A 580 -2.87 5.12 -1.61
C ILE A 580 -3.96 4.69 -2.59
N ARG A 581 -4.89 5.59 -2.94
CA ARG A 581 -5.98 5.29 -3.88
C ARG A 581 -5.47 4.87 -5.25
N ALA A 582 -4.41 5.49 -5.76
CA ALA A 582 -3.83 5.16 -7.05
C ALA A 582 -3.24 3.75 -7.09
N VAL A 583 -2.54 3.33 -6.04
CA VAL A 583 -2.01 1.96 -5.93
C VAL A 583 -3.15 0.95 -5.78
N SER A 584 -4.12 1.24 -4.89
CA SER A 584 -5.25 0.34 -4.65
C SER A 584 -6.20 0.20 -5.85
N ALA A 585 -6.29 1.20 -6.74
CA ALA A 585 -7.13 1.15 -7.94
C ALA A 585 -6.81 -0.04 -8.85
N TYR A 586 -5.56 -0.53 -8.81
CA TYR A 586 -5.10 -1.70 -9.57
C TYR A 586 -4.95 -2.96 -8.71
N GLY A 587 -5.42 -2.96 -7.46
CA GLY A 587 -5.20 -4.04 -6.49
C GLY A 587 -5.53 -5.44 -7.01
N ARG A 588 -6.67 -5.61 -7.68
CA ARG A 588 -7.03 -6.89 -8.30
C ARG A 588 -6.05 -7.34 -9.38
N ALA A 589 -5.68 -6.44 -10.28
CA ALA A 589 -4.73 -6.72 -11.35
C ALA A 589 -3.32 -7.03 -10.80
N VAL A 590 -2.93 -6.37 -9.70
CA VAL A 590 -1.69 -6.67 -8.97
C VAL A 590 -1.74 -8.08 -8.38
N VAL A 591 -2.86 -8.51 -7.78
CA VAL A 591 -3.00 -9.88 -7.26
C VAL A 591 -2.92 -10.93 -8.38
N GLU A 592 -3.57 -10.67 -9.52
CA GLU A 592 -3.60 -11.60 -10.66
C GLU A 592 -2.25 -11.65 -11.40
N HIS A 593 -1.57 -10.50 -11.56
CA HIS A 593 -0.37 -10.34 -12.38
C HIS A 593 0.72 -9.49 -11.71
N PRO A 594 1.21 -9.85 -10.50
CA PRO A 594 2.04 -8.98 -9.67
C PRO A 594 3.35 -8.54 -10.33
N ARG A 595 3.96 -9.40 -11.16
CA ARG A 595 5.20 -9.06 -11.90
C ARG A 595 5.04 -7.91 -12.90
N ALA A 596 3.82 -7.66 -13.38
CA ALA A 596 3.52 -6.57 -14.32
C ALA A 596 3.35 -5.21 -13.62
N PHE A 597 3.38 -5.16 -12.28
CA PHE A 597 3.12 -3.96 -11.49
C PHE A 597 4.28 -3.68 -10.51
N CYS A 598 5.52 -3.92 -10.94
CA CYS A 598 6.69 -3.78 -10.09
C CYS A 598 6.83 -2.36 -9.52
N LYS A 599 6.57 -1.30 -10.30
CA LYS A 599 6.62 0.08 -9.80
C LYS A 599 5.52 0.35 -8.76
N SER A 600 4.29 -0.14 -8.96
CA SER A 600 3.22 -0.03 -7.96
C SER A 600 3.59 -0.75 -6.66
N LEU A 601 4.22 -1.91 -6.75
CA LEU A 601 4.74 -2.65 -5.59
C LEU A 601 5.90 -1.93 -4.90
N VAL A 602 6.72 -1.17 -5.64
CA VAL A 602 7.71 -0.25 -5.06
C VAL A 602 7.04 0.89 -4.28
N VAL A 603 5.94 1.43 -4.78
CA VAL A 603 5.16 2.45 -4.04
C VAL A 603 4.53 1.83 -2.78
N ALA A 604 3.98 0.62 -2.90
CA ALA A 604 3.43 -0.10 -1.77
C ALA A 604 4.50 -0.36 -0.71
N ASP A 605 5.69 -0.80 -1.11
CA ASP A 605 6.84 -0.98 -0.21
C ASP A 605 7.20 0.32 0.54
N PHE A 606 7.22 1.45 -0.15
CA PHE A 606 7.47 2.76 0.45
C PHE A 606 6.38 3.19 1.45
N LEU A 607 5.11 2.98 1.11
CA LEU A 607 3.97 3.37 1.94
C LEU A 607 3.79 2.45 3.16
N LEU A 608 4.11 1.17 3.02
CA LEU A 608 4.07 0.18 4.10
C LEU A 608 5.25 0.38 5.04
N GLU A 609 6.47 0.44 4.52
CA GLU A 609 7.64 0.58 5.39
C GLU A 609 7.73 1.98 6.03
N GLY A 610 7.32 3.02 5.31
CA GLY A 610 7.58 4.41 5.66
C GLY A 610 9.06 4.77 5.49
N PRO A 611 9.40 5.95 4.95
CA PRO A 611 10.78 6.28 4.65
C PRO A 611 11.59 6.66 5.88
N VAL A 612 12.91 6.54 5.74
CA VAL A 612 13.86 7.28 6.58
C VAL A 612 13.84 8.75 6.15
N GLU A 613 13.50 9.63 7.08
CA GLU A 613 13.43 11.07 6.87
C GLU A 613 14.78 11.70 7.25
N LEU A 614 15.51 12.26 6.30
CA LEU A 614 16.84 12.80 6.51
C LEU A 614 16.81 14.32 6.40
N ALA A 615 17.20 15.04 7.45
CA ALA A 615 17.43 16.48 7.39
C ALA A 615 18.92 16.79 7.48
N LEU A 616 19.47 17.31 6.37
CA LEU A 616 20.85 17.73 6.25
C LEU A 616 20.93 19.25 6.45
N VAL A 617 21.59 19.68 7.53
CA VAL A 617 21.78 21.09 7.86
C VAL A 617 23.25 21.46 7.75
N GLY A 618 23.59 22.42 6.89
CA GLY A 618 24.95 22.87 6.67
C GLY A 618 25.12 23.63 5.36
N THR A 619 26.25 24.32 5.20
CA THR A 619 26.52 25.13 4.01
C THR A 619 27.10 24.26 2.89
N PRO A 620 26.53 24.27 1.66
CA PRO A 620 27.12 23.61 0.49
C PRO A 620 28.59 24.00 0.27
N GLY A 621 29.44 23.01 -0.02
CA GLY A 621 30.89 23.23 -0.20
C GLY A 621 31.73 23.18 1.08
N GLU A 622 31.13 23.23 2.27
CA GLU A 622 31.87 22.99 3.52
C GLU A 622 32.24 21.50 3.67
N ALA A 623 33.48 21.24 4.09
CA ALA A 623 34.02 19.88 4.16
C ALA A 623 33.18 18.93 5.04
N GLY A 624 32.66 19.40 6.17
CA GLY A 624 31.81 18.60 7.06
C GLY A 624 30.47 18.25 6.44
N PHE A 625 29.81 19.22 5.81
CA PHE A 625 28.53 19.01 5.13
C PHE A 625 28.67 18.07 3.92
N GLU A 626 29.71 18.26 3.11
CA GLU A 626 29.97 17.38 1.96
C GLU A 626 30.36 15.97 2.37
N ALA A 627 31.02 15.80 3.52
CA ALA A 627 31.31 14.48 4.08
C ALA A 627 30.04 13.77 4.55
N LEU A 628 29.11 14.45 5.24
CA LEU A 628 27.81 13.88 5.62
C LEU A 628 26.99 13.49 4.38
N ARG A 629 26.91 14.38 3.38
CA ARG A 629 26.23 14.08 2.10
C ARG A 629 26.83 12.88 1.39
N ARG A 630 28.16 12.73 1.42
CA ARG A 630 28.85 11.58 0.84
C ARG A 630 28.45 10.29 1.54
N GLU A 631 28.46 10.24 2.87
CA GLU A 631 28.12 9.01 3.59
C GLU A 631 26.65 8.63 3.41
N VAL A 632 25.72 9.59 3.40
CA VAL A 632 24.31 9.35 3.02
C VAL A 632 24.20 8.84 1.58
N GLY A 633 24.94 9.44 0.65
CA GLY A 633 24.97 9.08 -0.77
C GLY A 633 25.46 7.66 -1.04
N ARG A 634 26.32 7.09 -0.19
CA ARG A 634 26.86 5.73 -0.36
C ARG A 634 25.90 4.63 0.07
N ARG A 635 24.88 4.94 0.88
CA ARG A 635 23.98 3.94 1.47
C ARG A 635 22.78 3.67 0.57
N TYR A 636 22.44 2.38 0.46
CA TYR A 636 21.21 1.98 -0.21
C TYR A 636 20.00 2.26 0.70
N LEU A 637 19.36 3.40 0.47
CA LEU A 637 18.19 3.88 1.20
C LEU A 637 17.03 4.07 0.20
N PRO A 638 16.36 2.98 -0.21
CA PRO A 638 15.34 3.03 -1.25
C PRO A 638 14.03 3.70 -0.78
N ASN A 639 13.74 3.64 0.52
CA ASN A 639 12.63 4.33 1.17
C ASN A 639 13.17 5.48 2.00
N ARG A 640 13.33 6.65 1.36
CA ARG A 640 13.87 7.86 2.00
C ARG A 640 13.18 9.13 1.52
N ILE A 641 13.31 10.18 2.31
CA ILE A 641 13.21 11.57 1.86
C ILE A 641 14.40 12.37 2.42
N ILE A 642 14.87 13.38 1.69
CA ILE A 642 16.00 14.23 2.12
C ILE A 642 15.62 15.71 2.06
N ALA A 643 15.59 16.39 3.19
CA ALA A 643 15.47 17.83 3.27
C ALA A 643 16.82 18.49 3.52
N HIS A 644 17.07 19.61 2.84
CA HIS A 644 18.31 20.38 2.98
C HIS A 644 18.02 21.74 3.58
N HIS A 645 18.87 22.17 4.51
CA HIS A 645 18.88 23.52 5.03
C HIS A 645 20.29 24.10 5.00
N ASP A 646 20.46 25.15 4.21
CA ASP A 646 21.64 26.02 4.27
C ASP A 646 21.37 27.17 5.25
N PRO A 647 22.03 27.21 6.43
CA PRO A 647 21.87 28.30 7.40
C PRO A 647 22.33 29.65 6.86
N ALA A 648 23.22 29.69 5.86
CA ALA A 648 23.67 30.92 5.23
C ALA A 648 22.58 31.55 4.34
N ALA A 649 21.59 30.76 3.90
CA ALA A 649 20.46 31.21 3.08
C ALA A 649 19.29 31.77 3.90
N GLY A 650 19.41 31.86 5.24
CA GLY A 650 18.38 32.41 6.13
C GLY A 650 17.68 31.34 6.96
N ALA A 651 16.43 31.59 7.38
CA ALA A 651 15.67 30.61 8.17
C ALA A 651 15.29 29.37 7.32
N PRO A 652 15.23 28.17 7.92
CA PRO A 652 14.69 27.00 7.23
C PRO A 652 13.25 27.34 6.86
N GLY A 653 12.94 27.34 5.56
CA GLY A 653 11.59 27.65 5.08
C GLY A 653 10.53 26.71 5.68
N ASP A 654 9.28 26.80 5.22
CA ASP A 654 8.12 26.14 5.86
C ASP A 654 8.11 24.59 5.85
N LEU A 655 9.19 23.93 5.39
CA LEU A 655 9.30 22.48 5.32
C LEU A 655 9.21 21.83 6.71
N PRO A 656 8.19 21.00 6.98
CA PRO A 656 7.96 20.35 8.27
C PRO A 656 9.19 19.61 8.81
N LEU A 657 9.90 18.87 7.95
CA LEU A 657 11.06 18.08 8.35
C LEU A 657 12.21 18.95 8.90
N LEU A 658 12.34 20.21 8.50
CA LEU A 658 13.43 21.11 8.93
C LEU A 658 13.11 21.87 10.22
N ARG A 659 11.87 21.82 10.72
CA ARG A 659 11.48 22.57 11.93
C ARG A 659 12.31 22.15 13.14
N GLY A 660 12.89 23.14 13.82
CA GLY A 660 13.71 22.95 15.02
C GLY A 660 15.07 22.29 14.77
N LYS A 661 15.55 22.22 13.53
CA LYS A 661 16.84 21.63 13.17
C LYS A 661 17.82 22.72 12.75
N GLY A 662 19.04 22.63 13.25
CA GLY A 662 20.08 23.65 13.07
C GLY A 662 21.47 23.04 13.01
N LEU A 663 22.49 23.89 13.07
CA LEU A 663 23.86 23.43 13.30
C LEU A 663 24.00 22.91 14.73
N VAL A 664 24.93 21.97 14.93
CA VAL A 664 25.27 21.43 16.26
C VAL A 664 26.68 21.86 16.61
N ASP A 665 26.83 22.66 17.66
CA ASP A 665 28.10 23.29 18.05
C ASP A 665 28.80 24.01 16.88
N GLY A 666 28.00 24.65 16.02
CA GLY A 666 28.48 25.34 14.81
C GLY A 666 28.89 24.43 13.65
N LYS A 667 28.70 23.11 13.75
CA LYS A 667 29.01 22.14 12.71
C LYS A 667 27.76 21.72 11.94
N ALA A 668 27.96 21.33 10.68
CA ALA A 668 26.94 20.66 9.88
C ALA A 668 26.44 19.39 10.59
N ALA A 669 25.15 19.12 10.46
CA ALA A 669 24.48 18.05 11.17
C ALA A 669 23.51 17.29 10.26
N LEU A 670 23.48 15.97 10.41
CA LEU A 670 22.47 15.08 9.84
C LEU A 670 21.49 14.67 10.95
N TYR A 671 20.21 14.95 10.73
CA TYR A 671 19.12 14.48 11.58
C TYR A 671 18.43 13.32 10.87
N VAL A 672 18.48 12.14 11.49
CA VAL A 672 17.80 10.94 10.99
C VAL A 672 16.49 10.79 11.76
N CYS A 673 15.37 10.90 11.07
CA CYS A 673 14.03 10.87 11.62
C CYS A 673 13.17 9.78 10.98
N ARG A 674 12.13 9.33 11.70
CA ARG A 674 11.06 8.47 11.18
C ARG A 674 9.80 8.76 11.97
N ASN A 675 8.67 8.98 11.30
CA ASN A 675 7.38 9.30 11.94
C ASN A 675 7.52 10.51 12.90
N PHE A 676 8.09 11.61 12.41
CA PHE A 676 8.33 12.84 13.16
C PHE A 676 9.27 12.71 14.39
N THR A 677 9.95 11.56 14.53
CA THR A 677 10.83 11.26 15.66
C THR A 677 12.27 11.12 15.18
N CYS A 678 13.13 12.08 15.51
CA CYS A 678 14.56 12.06 15.18
C CYS A 678 15.45 11.38 16.23
N GLN A 679 16.57 10.79 15.81
CA GLN A 679 17.68 10.43 16.69
C GLN A 679 18.49 11.67 17.11
N ALA A 680 19.53 11.47 17.92
CA ALA A 680 20.53 12.50 18.16
C ALA A 680 21.19 12.92 16.81
N PRO A 681 21.45 14.22 16.60
CA PRO A 681 22.04 14.68 15.36
C PRO A 681 23.47 14.17 15.19
N VAL A 682 23.79 13.70 13.98
CA VAL A 682 25.09 13.18 13.61
C VAL A 682 25.93 14.30 12.99
N THR A 683 27.08 14.60 13.59
CA THR A 683 28.04 15.59 13.04
C THR A 683 29.32 14.95 12.52
N ASP A 684 29.63 13.71 12.95
CA ASP A 684 30.74 12.92 12.45
C ASP A 684 30.27 11.97 11.34
N PRO A 685 30.80 12.09 10.10
CA PRO A 685 30.50 11.17 9.00
C PRO A 685 30.69 9.69 9.34
N ALA A 686 31.63 9.35 10.23
CA ALA A 686 31.88 7.96 10.62
C ALA A 686 30.69 7.32 11.37
N GLU A 687 29.81 8.13 11.97
CA GLU A 687 28.65 7.65 12.73
C GLU A 687 27.38 7.49 11.89
N VAL A 688 27.37 7.97 10.64
CA VAL A 688 26.19 7.96 9.75
C VAL A 688 25.69 6.53 9.51
N GLU A 689 26.59 5.58 9.32
CA GLU A 689 26.23 4.16 9.14
C GLU A 689 25.45 3.61 10.33
N ARG A 690 25.97 3.85 11.53
CA ARG A 690 25.37 3.39 12.77
C ARG A 690 24.00 4.01 12.97
N ALA A 691 23.88 5.33 12.78
CA ALA A 691 22.60 6.04 12.91
C ALA A 691 21.52 5.54 11.93
N LEU A 692 21.93 5.15 10.72
CA LEU A 692 21.02 4.56 9.72
C LEU A 692 20.70 3.08 10.01
N ALA A 693 21.57 2.35 10.72
CA ALA A 693 21.41 0.93 11.03
C ALA A 693 20.62 0.65 12.32
N GLU A 694 20.77 1.48 13.36
CA GLU A 694 20.19 1.28 14.71
C GLU A 694 18.65 1.19 14.75
N ARG A 695 17.94 1.56 13.67
CA ARG A 695 16.48 1.40 13.53
C ARG A 695 16.02 0.51 12.37
N GLY A 696 16.94 -0.15 11.66
CA GLY A 696 16.60 -1.11 10.61
C GLY A 696 15.99 -2.41 11.14
N ALA A 697 16.24 -2.75 12.41
CA ALA A 697 15.81 -3.99 13.04
C ALA A 697 14.49 -3.89 13.83
N GLU A 698 14.13 -2.71 14.35
CA GLU A 698 12.91 -2.50 15.17
C GLU A 698 11.64 -2.31 14.32
N ALA A 699 11.76 -1.75 13.11
CA ALA A 699 10.60 -1.38 12.28
C ALA A 699 10.00 -2.51 11.43
N ALA A 700 10.58 -3.73 11.45
CA ALA A 700 10.14 -4.84 10.61
C ALA A 700 8.81 -5.48 11.07
N ASP A 701 8.32 -5.16 12.27
CA ASP A 701 7.07 -5.71 12.82
C ASP A 701 5.86 -4.74 12.73
N GLU A 702 6.07 -3.42 12.53
CA GLU A 702 5.04 -2.39 12.80
C GLU A 702 4.08 -2.00 11.65
N PHE A 703 4.22 -2.53 10.42
CA PHE A 703 3.34 -2.17 9.29
C PHE A 703 2.85 -3.37 8.46
N ARG A 704 2.38 -4.42 9.13
CA ARG A 704 1.86 -5.64 8.48
C ARG A 704 0.43 -5.56 7.93
N THR A 705 -0.23 -4.41 8.01
CA THR A 705 -1.60 -4.25 7.48
C THR A 705 -1.57 -3.51 6.14
N GLY A 706 -2.08 -4.19 5.10
CA GLY A 706 -2.03 -3.72 3.70
C GLY A 706 -2.68 -2.34 3.48
N ILE A 707 -2.40 -1.77 2.31
CA ILE A 707 -2.95 -0.48 1.90
C ILE A 707 -4.44 -0.68 1.54
N ALA A 708 -5.32 -0.44 2.51
CA ALA A 708 -6.77 -0.56 2.33
C ALA A 708 -7.39 0.76 1.89
N THR A 709 -8.27 0.72 0.89
CA THR A 709 -9.13 1.84 0.51
C THR A 709 -10.18 2.05 1.60
N ARG A 710 -10.16 3.23 2.22
CA ARG A 710 -11.23 3.66 3.13
C ARG A 710 -12.50 3.86 2.31
N ARG A 711 -13.62 3.30 2.78
CA ARG A 711 -14.92 3.48 2.10
C ARG A 711 -15.55 4.82 2.48
N PRO A 712 -16.11 5.56 1.51
CA PRO A 712 -16.88 6.76 1.79
C PRO A 712 -18.21 6.43 2.45
N GLY A 713 -18.75 7.41 3.17
CA GLY A 713 -20.07 7.32 3.80
C GLY A 713 -20.03 7.01 5.30
N ARG A 714 -21.14 7.36 5.94
CA ARG A 714 -21.36 7.25 7.40
C ARG A 714 -22.84 7.01 7.67
N ALA A 715 -23.19 6.62 8.89
CA ALA A 715 -24.57 6.53 9.34
C ALA A 715 -25.30 7.87 9.17
N THR A 716 -26.51 7.84 8.61
CA THR A 716 -27.35 9.04 8.45
C THR A 716 -28.68 8.90 9.23
N PRO A 717 -29.29 10.02 9.64
CA PRO A 717 -30.64 9.98 10.22
C PRO A 717 -31.64 9.27 9.32
N GLU A 718 -31.57 9.51 8.01
CA GLU A 718 -32.47 8.92 7.01
C GLU A 718 -32.26 7.41 6.87
N GLY A 719 -31.01 6.97 6.71
CA GLY A 719 -30.64 5.56 6.53
C GLY A 719 -30.95 4.72 7.76
N THR A 720 -30.55 5.19 8.93
CA THR A 720 -30.82 4.49 10.20
C THR A 720 -32.32 4.43 10.51
N ALA A 721 -33.08 5.50 10.25
CA ALA A 721 -34.53 5.48 10.43
C ALA A 721 -35.25 4.60 9.40
N ALA A 722 -34.78 4.54 8.15
CA ALA A 722 -35.32 3.64 7.14
C ALA A 722 -35.13 2.17 7.53
N ARG A 723 -33.94 1.82 8.03
CA ARG A 723 -33.63 0.49 8.56
C ARG A 723 -34.54 0.14 9.73
N ALA A 724 -34.72 1.06 10.68
CA ALA A 724 -35.62 0.86 11.82
C ALA A 724 -37.07 0.62 11.37
N ARG A 725 -37.61 1.45 10.45
CA ARG A 725 -38.97 1.28 9.91
C ARG A 725 -39.18 -0.08 9.26
N HIS A 726 -38.22 -0.54 8.45
CA HIS A 726 -38.28 -1.85 7.82
C HIS A 726 -38.50 -2.98 8.84
N PHE A 727 -37.72 -3.00 9.92
CA PHE A 727 -37.88 -4.02 10.96
C PHE A 727 -39.12 -3.83 11.82
N GLN A 728 -39.59 -2.59 12.01
CA GLN A 728 -40.85 -2.32 12.71
C GLN A 728 -42.05 -2.90 11.93
N GLU A 729 -42.06 -2.77 10.61
CA GLU A 729 -43.09 -3.34 9.73
C GLU A 729 -43.07 -4.88 9.74
N THR A 730 -41.90 -5.49 9.92
CA THR A 730 -41.75 -6.97 10.00
C THR A 730 -41.91 -7.54 11.42
N GLY A 731 -42.34 -6.73 12.40
CA GLY A 731 -42.71 -7.21 13.74
C GLY A 731 -41.83 -6.77 14.92
N ALA A 732 -40.81 -5.92 14.71
CA ALA A 732 -39.95 -5.37 15.77
C ALA A 732 -40.32 -3.93 16.18
N LEU A 733 -41.61 -3.66 16.37
CA LEU A 733 -42.18 -2.32 16.62
C LEU A 733 -41.46 -1.50 17.72
N HIS A 734 -40.90 -2.17 18.73
CA HIS A 734 -40.33 -1.55 19.92
C HIS A 734 -38.80 -1.61 20.02
N GLY A 735 -38.13 -2.17 19.00
CA GLY A 735 -36.70 -2.51 19.05
C GLY A 735 -35.73 -1.35 18.87
N TYR A 736 -36.20 -0.13 18.64
CA TYR A 736 -35.36 1.00 18.25
C TYR A 736 -35.54 2.21 19.18
N SER A 737 -34.51 3.06 19.26
CA SER A 737 -34.49 4.28 20.05
C SER A 737 -33.61 5.36 19.37
N PRO A 738 -33.80 6.64 19.70
CA PRO A 738 -32.86 7.68 19.30
C PRO A 738 -31.51 7.54 20.04
N LEU A 739 -30.42 7.78 19.33
CA LEU A 739 -29.09 7.96 19.93
C LEU A 739 -28.92 9.43 20.36
N GLY A 740 -29.50 9.79 21.51
CA GLY A 740 -29.50 11.16 22.02
C GLY A 740 -30.06 12.15 21.00
N SER A 741 -29.39 13.30 20.84
CA SER A 741 -29.75 14.34 19.86
C SER A 741 -28.96 14.23 18.54
N THR A 742 -28.34 13.09 18.24
CA THR A 742 -27.54 12.91 16.99
C THR A 742 -28.39 12.84 15.72
N GLY A 743 -29.70 12.60 15.87
CA GLY A 743 -30.62 12.27 14.78
C GLY A 743 -30.57 10.81 14.33
N LEU A 744 -29.59 10.02 14.80
CA LEU A 744 -29.46 8.61 14.45
C LEU A 744 -30.43 7.74 15.24
N THR A 745 -30.99 6.72 14.57
CA THR A 745 -31.85 5.71 15.21
C THR A 745 -31.10 4.39 15.38
N VAL A 746 -31.01 3.90 16.61
CA VAL A 746 -30.24 2.69 16.95
C VAL A 746 -31.15 1.60 17.48
N SER A 747 -30.77 0.34 17.26
CA SER A 747 -31.39 -0.79 17.93
C SER A 747 -31.13 -0.70 19.44
N ARG A 748 -32.13 -1.06 20.25
CA ARG A 748 -32.00 -1.08 21.72
C ARG A 748 -31.00 -2.14 22.20
N LEU A 749 -30.69 -3.12 21.35
CA LEU A 749 -29.58 -4.05 21.50
C LEU A 749 -28.54 -3.81 20.41
N GLY A 750 -27.29 -3.60 20.83
CA GLY A 750 -26.15 -3.38 19.94
C GLY A 750 -25.14 -4.52 20.04
N PHE A 751 -24.31 -4.65 19.02
CA PHE A 751 -23.25 -5.65 18.97
C PHE A 751 -21.99 -5.12 19.67
N GLY A 752 -21.59 -5.74 20.78
CA GLY A 752 -20.38 -5.38 21.52
C GLY A 752 -19.17 -6.23 21.12
N GLY A 753 -18.09 -5.58 20.69
CA GLY A 753 -16.86 -6.17 20.16
C GLY A 753 -15.85 -6.67 21.21
N TYR A 754 -16.17 -6.61 22.51
CA TYR A 754 -15.25 -7.08 23.55
C TYR A 754 -15.05 -8.60 23.49
N ARG A 755 -13.79 -9.03 23.29
CA ARG A 755 -13.38 -10.42 23.00
C ARG A 755 -13.96 -10.97 21.69
N VAL A 756 -14.07 -10.10 20.70
CA VAL A 756 -14.41 -10.44 19.32
C VAL A 756 -13.19 -10.12 18.47
N ASP A 757 -12.79 -11.04 17.60
CA ASP A 757 -11.60 -10.95 16.73
C ASP A 757 -11.94 -11.39 15.29
N ASP A 758 -11.04 -11.08 14.37
CA ASP A 758 -11.10 -11.39 12.95
C ASP A 758 -10.62 -12.81 12.59
N GLU A 759 -10.06 -13.55 13.55
CA GLU A 759 -9.50 -14.89 13.33
C GLU A 759 -10.52 -16.01 13.60
N THR A 760 -11.53 -15.75 14.44
CA THR A 760 -12.54 -16.75 14.83
C THR A 760 -13.75 -16.71 13.89
N PRO A 761 -14.03 -17.77 13.10
CA PRO A 761 -15.15 -17.76 12.14
C PRO A 761 -16.52 -17.49 12.78
N ALA A 762 -16.76 -18.03 13.98
CA ALA A 762 -18.02 -17.82 14.71
C ALA A 762 -18.31 -16.35 15.06
N HIS A 763 -17.27 -15.53 15.26
CA HIS A 763 -17.42 -14.10 15.53
C HIS A 763 -17.99 -13.37 14.32
N ARG A 764 -17.48 -13.71 13.13
CA ARG A 764 -17.95 -13.18 11.85
C ARG A 764 -19.40 -13.55 11.59
N GLU A 765 -19.73 -14.83 11.73
CA GLU A 765 -21.09 -15.32 11.56
C GLU A 765 -22.07 -14.63 12.53
N ALA A 766 -21.63 -14.39 13.76
CA ALA A 766 -22.46 -13.72 14.75
C ALA A 766 -22.71 -12.24 14.43
N LEU A 767 -21.69 -11.50 13.95
CA LEU A 767 -21.88 -10.12 13.52
C LEU A 767 -22.84 -10.02 12.34
N ILE A 768 -22.69 -10.89 11.33
CA ILE A 768 -23.60 -10.97 10.19
C ILE A 768 -25.02 -11.28 10.66
N ALA A 769 -25.18 -12.29 11.52
CA ALA A 769 -26.48 -12.67 12.07
C ALA A 769 -27.12 -11.52 12.86
N ALA A 770 -26.35 -10.74 13.62
CA ALA A 770 -26.86 -9.60 14.38
C ALA A 770 -27.38 -8.50 13.46
N LEU A 771 -26.61 -8.14 12.42
CA LEU A 771 -27.01 -7.15 11.42
C LEU A 771 -28.26 -7.59 10.63
N GLN A 772 -28.37 -8.88 10.32
CA GLN A 772 -29.55 -9.47 9.69
C GLN A 772 -30.77 -9.49 10.64
N ALA A 773 -30.55 -9.66 11.94
CA ALA A 773 -31.61 -9.62 12.96
C ALA A 773 -32.07 -8.20 13.32
N GLY A 774 -31.55 -7.16 12.65
CA GLY A 774 -31.98 -5.78 12.82
C GLY A 774 -31.14 -4.96 13.80
N CYS A 775 -29.96 -5.45 14.19
CA CYS A 775 -28.97 -4.64 14.90
C CYS A 775 -28.48 -3.49 14.00
N THR A 776 -28.44 -2.27 14.54
CA THR A 776 -27.98 -1.07 13.81
C THR A 776 -26.88 -0.31 14.55
N LEU A 777 -26.37 -0.82 15.67
CA LEU A 777 -25.23 -0.24 16.36
C LEU A 777 -24.18 -1.31 16.67
N ILE A 778 -22.95 -1.04 16.26
CA ILE A 778 -21.77 -1.85 16.53
C ILE A 778 -20.81 -1.04 17.40
N ASP A 779 -20.32 -1.66 18.46
CA ASP A 779 -19.40 -1.05 19.43
C ASP A 779 -18.09 -1.85 19.45
N THR A 780 -16.98 -1.26 19.00
CA THR A 780 -15.65 -1.90 18.93
C THR A 780 -14.59 -1.00 19.57
N SER A 781 -13.30 -1.32 19.56
CA SER A 781 -12.24 -0.52 20.19
C SER A 781 -10.87 -0.90 19.65
N THR A 782 -9.92 0.04 19.64
CA THR A 782 -8.54 -0.24 19.19
C THR A 782 -7.83 -1.32 20.00
N ASN A 783 -8.16 -1.45 21.29
CA ASN A 783 -7.56 -2.46 22.16
C ASN A 783 -8.31 -3.80 22.23
N TYR A 784 -9.45 -3.94 21.56
CA TYR A 784 -10.17 -5.22 21.54
C TYR A 784 -9.45 -6.16 20.58
N THR A 785 -8.80 -7.18 21.17
CA THR A 785 -7.95 -8.16 20.48
C THR A 785 -6.92 -7.50 19.56
N ASP A 786 -6.29 -6.44 20.07
CA ASP A 786 -5.29 -5.64 19.36
C ASP A 786 -5.75 -5.18 17.96
N GLY A 787 -6.95 -4.58 17.93
CA GLY A 787 -7.60 -4.10 16.72
C GLY A 787 -8.32 -5.17 15.90
N GLY A 788 -8.28 -6.45 16.29
CA GLY A 788 -8.97 -7.53 15.57
C GLY A 788 -10.48 -7.36 15.50
N SER A 789 -11.09 -6.80 16.55
CA SER A 789 -12.51 -6.43 16.51
C SER A 789 -12.82 -5.40 15.43
N GLU A 790 -11.95 -4.39 15.24
CA GLU A 790 -12.13 -3.35 14.21
C GLU A 790 -11.97 -3.93 12.80
N ARG A 791 -10.98 -4.81 12.59
CA ARG A 791 -10.77 -5.51 11.31
C ARG A 791 -11.96 -6.41 10.95
N LEU A 792 -12.54 -7.11 11.93
CA LEU A 792 -13.73 -7.90 11.70
C LEU A 792 -14.92 -7.03 11.28
N VAL A 793 -15.17 -5.94 12.01
CA VAL A 793 -16.27 -5.02 11.71
C VAL A 793 -16.07 -4.41 10.32
N GLY A 794 -14.86 -3.95 10.00
CA GLY A 794 -14.53 -3.39 8.71
C GLY A 794 -14.76 -4.37 7.56
N SER A 795 -14.31 -5.62 7.69
CA SER A 795 -14.47 -6.64 6.64
C SER A 795 -15.92 -7.11 6.46
N VAL A 796 -16.71 -7.23 7.53
CA VAL A 796 -18.14 -7.61 7.41
C VAL A 796 -18.97 -6.49 6.80
N LEU A 797 -18.72 -5.22 7.19
CA LEU A 797 -19.41 -4.10 6.56
C LEU A 797 -19.02 -3.93 5.08
N ALA A 798 -17.77 -4.25 4.72
CA ALA A 798 -17.31 -4.30 3.33
C ALA A 798 -18.20 -5.22 2.50
N GLU A 799 -18.22 -6.51 2.87
CA GLU A 799 -18.95 -7.55 2.16
C GLU A 799 -20.43 -7.18 2.02
N LEU A 800 -21.08 -6.82 3.13
CA LEU A 800 -22.53 -6.58 3.10
C LEU A 800 -22.91 -5.33 2.30
N THR A 801 -22.04 -4.34 2.22
CA THR A 801 -22.27 -3.13 1.41
C THR A 801 -22.04 -3.41 -0.07
N GLU A 802 -20.94 -4.11 -0.41
CA GLU A 802 -20.60 -4.48 -1.79
C GLU A 802 -21.62 -5.44 -2.40
N ASP A 803 -22.14 -6.38 -1.60
CA ASP A 803 -23.22 -7.30 -2.01
C ASP A 803 -24.59 -6.60 -2.13
N GLY A 804 -24.71 -5.33 -1.74
CA GLY A 804 -25.99 -4.61 -1.67
C GLY A 804 -26.95 -5.12 -0.59
N ARG A 805 -26.48 -5.93 0.35
CA ARG A 805 -27.28 -6.55 1.44
C ARG A 805 -27.54 -5.59 2.61
N LEU A 806 -26.68 -4.59 2.80
CA LEU A 806 -26.77 -3.60 3.86
C LEU A 806 -26.14 -2.27 3.40
N PRO A 807 -26.88 -1.16 3.32
CA PRO A 807 -26.28 0.12 2.99
C PRO A 807 -25.48 0.66 4.19
N ARG A 808 -24.32 1.28 3.92
CA ARG A 808 -23.41 1.80 4.96
C ARG A 808 -24.09 2.82 5.87
N ASP A 809 -25.01 3.61 5.35
CA ASP A 809 -25.70 4.69 6.07
C ASP A 809 -26.77 4.19 7.08
N ALA A 810 -27.07 2.89 7.08
CA ALA A 810 -28.06 2.27 7.96
C ALA A 810 -27.50 1.77 9.30
N VAL A 811 -26.17 1.75 9.49
CA VAL A 811 -25.54 1.17 10.69
C VAL A 811 -24.55 2.15 11.31
N VAL A 812 -24.65 2.31 12.63
CA VAL A 812 -23.80 3.16 13.45
C VAL A 812 -22.61 2.35 13.96
N VAL A 813 -21.39 2.80 13.67
CA VAL A 813 -20.15 2.23 14.17
C VAL A 813 -19.55 3.15 15.24
N VAL A 814 -19.44 2.61 16.45
CA VAL A 814 -18.80 3.26 17.59
C VAL A 814 -17.46 2.59 17.83
N SER A 815 -16.36 3.36 17.80
CA SER A 815 -15.05 2.88 18.26
C SER A 815 -14.49 3.78 19.36
N LYS A 816 -13.48 3.28 20.08
CA LYS A 816 -12.84 3.99 21.19
C LYS A 816 -11.33 3.96 21.06
N ILE A 817 -10.72 5.07 21.48
CA ILE A 817 -9.28 5.28 21.47
C ILE A 817 -8.79 5.77 22.84
N GLY A 818 -7.49 5.61 23.12
CA GLY A 818 -6.86 6.08 24.36
C GLY A 818 -6.13 4.99 25.16
N TYR A 819 -6.36 3.71 24.85
CA TYR A 819 -5.60 2.59 25.44
C TYR A 819 -4.24 2.40 24.77
N VAL A 820 -3.26 2.05 25.60
CA VAL A 820 -1.90 1.72 25.20
C VAL A 820 -1.62 0.30 25.69
N GLN A 821 -1.93 -0.67 24.83
CA GLN A 821 -1.82 -2.13 25.02
C GLN A 821 -1.38 -2.76 23.70
N GLY A 822 -0.88 -4.00 23.72
CA GLY A 822 -0.48 -4.72 22.50
C GLY A 822 0.54 -3.91 21.68
N GLU A 823 0.31 -3.80 20.38
CA GLU A 823 1.12 -2.96 19.46
C GLU A 823 1.30 -1.52 19.97
N ASN A 824 0.25 -0.89 20.53
CA ASN A 824 0.36 0.49 21.03
C ASN A 824 1.30 0.59 22.24
N LEU A 825 1.35 -0.46 23.08
CA LEU A 825 2.25 -0.49 24.23
C LEU A 825 3.69 -0.69 23.78
N ALA A 826 3.93 -1.55 22.79
CA ALA A 826 5.25 -1.71 22.19
C ALA A 826 5.77 -0.37 21.65
N LEU A 827 4.96 0.32 20.84
CA LEU A 827 5.26 1.65 20.31
C LEU A 827 5.56 2.67 21.44
N ALA A 828 4.73 2.70 22.49
CA ALA A 828 4.92 3.64 23.59
C ALA A 828 6.20 3.35 24.39
N GLN A 829 6.52 2.08 24.61
CA GLN A 829 7.75 1.63 25.28
C GLN A 829 8.99 1.95 24.43
N GLU A 830 8.95 1.71 23.12
CA GLU A 830 10.02 2.06 22.19
C GLU A 830 10.27 3.56 22.15
N ARG A 831 9.21 4.36 22.09
CA ARG A 831 9.32 5.83 22.15
C ARG A 831 9.91 6.33 23.46
N GLU A 832 9.54 5.72 24.58
CA GLU A 832 10.13 6.05 25.87
C GLU A 832 11.61 5.64 25.95
N ALA A 833 11.96 4.44 25.46
CA ALA A 833 13.34 3.98 25.35
C ALA A 833 14.19 4.90 24.45
N ALA A 834 13.59 5.45 23.39
CA ALA A 834 14.20 6.43 22.50
C ALA A 834 14.23 7.88 23.07
N GLY A 835 13.84 8.09 24.32
CA GLY A 835 13.86 9.41 24.98
C GLY A 835 12.79 10.38 24.48
N LYS A 836 11.75 9.90 23.78
CA LYS A 836 10.67 10.69 23.19
C LYS A 836 9.28 10.13 23.53
N PRO A 837 8.98 9.96 24.83
CA PRO A 837 7.70 9.40 25.25
C PRO A 837 6.55 10.26 24.72
N PHE A 838 5.42 9.64 24.42
CA PHE A 838 4.19 10.38 24.21
C PHE A 838 3.91 11.26 25.44
N PRO A 839 3.51 12.53 25.25
CA PRO A 839 3.21 13.40 26.38
C PRO A 839 2.11 12.79 27.25
N GLU A 840 2.24 13.00 28.55
CA GLU A 840 1.17 12.74 29.52
C GLU A 840 0.73 11.27 29.64
N MET A 841 1.59 10.33 29.24
CA MET A 841 1.37 8.89 29.35
C MET A 841 1.08 8.45 30.81
N VAL A 842 -0.01 7.72 31.00
CA VAL A 842 -0.45 7.17 32.28
C VAL A 842 -0.17 5.68 32.32
N LYS A 843 0.76 5.25 33.17
CA LYS A 843 1.16 3.84 33.31
C LYS A 843 0.38 3.17 34.44
N TYR A 844 -0.89 2.90 34.17
CA TYR A 844 -1.86 2.46 35.18
C TYR A 844 -1.52 1.10 35.83
N MET A 845 -1.02 0.14 35.03
CA MET A 845 -0.49 -1.16 35.49
C MET A 845 0.39 -1.82 34.40
N ASP A 846 1.13 -2.87 34.76
CA ASP A 846 1.94 -3.63 33.80
C ASP A 846 1.09 -4.16 32.64
N GLY A 847 1.53 -3.92 31.41
CA GLY A 847 0.79 -4.31 30.21
C GLY A 847 -0.41 -3.43 29.86
N CYS A 848 -0.70 -2.35 30.61
CA CYS A 848 -1.85 -1.48 30.37
C CYS A 848 -1.55 -0.01 30.71
N TRP A 849 -1.26 0.77 29.69
CA TRP A 849 -1.06 2.21 29.78
C TRP A 849 -2.23 2.96 29.13
N HIS A 850 -2.26 4.27 29.27
CA HIS A 850 -3.32 5.14 28.78
C HIS A 850 -2.80 6.52 28.40
N CYS A 851 -3.32 7.10 27.32
CA CYS A 851 -2.94 8.44 26.88
C CYS A 851 -4.11 9.17 26.20
N LEU A 852 -4.34 10.42 26.63
CA LEU A 852 -5.37 11.31 26.06
C LEU A 852 -4.77 12.45 25.23
N HIS A 853 -3.44 12.51 25.11
CA HIS A 853 -2.80 13.62 24.43
C HIS A 853 -3.12 13.59 22.92
N PRO A 854 -3.44 14.73 22.28
CA PRO A 854 -3.81 14.78 20.86
C PRO A 854 -2.82 14.12 19.90
N GLU A 855 -1.52 14.13 20.22
CA GLU A 855 -0.49 13.44 19.42
C GLU A 855 -0.76 11.94 19.32
N PHE A 856 -1.06 11.29 20.44
CA PHE A 856 -1.37 9.86 20.49
C PHE A 856 -2.75 9.57 19.88
N LEU A 857 -3.76 10.38 20.21
CA LEU A 857 -5.12 10.19 19.70
C LEU A 857 -5.21 10.30 18.17
N ARG A 858 -4.38 11.15 17.55
CA ARG A 858 -4.30 11.28 16.09
C ARG A 858 -3.82 10.00 15.41
N ASP A 859 -2.78 9.38 15.93
CA ASP A 859 -2.29 8.09 15.44
C ASP A 859 -3.36 7.00 15.63
N GLN A 860 -3.95 6.92 16.82
CA GLN A 860 -5.00 5.94 17.13
C GLN A 860 -6.22 6.04 16.22
N LEU A 861 -6.74 7.24 15.99
CA LEU A 861 -7.89 7.45 15.11
C LEU A 861 -7.58 7.03 13.67
N THR A 862 -6.37 7.33 13.19
CA THR A 862 -5.94 6.98 11.83
C THR A 862 -5.92 5.46 11.64
N ARG A 863 -5.26 4.74 12.56
CA ARG A 863 -5.22 3.27 12.52
C ARG A 863 -6.60 2.63 12.71
N SER A 864 -7.46 3.22 13.54
CA SER A 864 -8.85 2.77 13.73
C SER A 864 -9.65 2.86 12.43
N LEU A 865 -9.57 4.00 11.72
CA LEU A 865 -10.22 4.19 10.42
C LEU A 865 -9.69 3.22 9.36
N ASP A 866 -8.38 2.94 9.37
CA ASP A 866 -7.76 1.97 8.46
C ASP A 866 -8.27 0.54 8.72
N ARG A 867 -8.26 0.09 9.98
CA ARG A 867 -8.78 -1.24 10.35
C ARG A 867 -10.26 -1.40 10.06
N LEU A 868 -11.05 -0.35 10.30
CA LEU A 868 -12.49 -0.32 9.99
C LEU A 868 -12.77 -0.16 8.48
N GLN A 869 -11.79 0.27 7.69
CA GLN A 869 -11.93 0.63 6.28
C GLN A 869 -13.01 1.71 6.06
N LEU A 870 -13.01 2.74 6.91
CA LEU A 870 -13.98 3.84 6.88
C LEU A 870 -13.28 5.19 6.74
N GLU A 871 -13.83 6.10 5.92
CA GLU A 871 -13.38 7.50 5.90
C GLU A 871 -13.83 8.27 7.14
N THR A 872 -15.03 7.97 7.62
CA THR A 872 -15.66 8.61 8.78
C THR A 872 -16.08 7.57 9.81
N LEU A 873 -15.64 7.76 11.07
CA LEU A 873 -16.16 7.03 12.22
C LEU A 873 -17.43 7.71 12.74
N ASP A 874 -18.54 6.98 12.87
CA ASP A 874 -19.82 7.61 13.25
C ASP A 874 -19.77 8.19 14.66
N VAL A 875 -19.20 7.43 15.61
CA VAL A 875 -18.96 7.89 16.98
C VAL A 875 -17.58 7.45 17.48
N CYS A 876 -16.76 8.39 17.93
CA CYS A 876 -15.48 8.11 18.59
C CYS A 876 -15.57 8.38 20.10
N LEU A 877 -15.29 7.39 20.96
CA LEU A 877 -15.24 7.61 22.41
C LEU A 877 -13.80 7.66 22.92
N LEU A 878 -13.55 8.53 23.91
CA LEU A 878 -12.38 8.37 24.78
C LEU A 878 -12.61 7.16 25.70
N HIS A 879 -11.69 6.22 25.68
CA HIS A 879 -11.83 4.97 26.42
C HIS A 879 -11.24 5.12 27.83
N ASN A 880 -12.08 5.01 28.86
CA ASN A 880 -11.73 5.02 30.29
C ASN A 880 -10.74 6.13 30.71
N PRO A 881 -11.05 7.41 30.42
CA PRO A 881 -10.16 8.52 30.76
C PRO A 881 -9.84 8.59 32.26
N GLU A 882 -10.71 8.06 33.12
CA GLU A 882 -10.51 7.99 34.58
C GLU A 882 -9.22 7.30 35.04
N TYR A 883 -8.54 6.52 34.19
CA TYR A 883 -7.28 5.86 34.57
C TYR A 883 -6.19 6.83 35.02
N PHE A 884 -6.24 8.08 34.55
CA PHE A 884 -5.43 9.16 35.12
C PHE A 884 -5.69 9.36 36.62
N LEU A 885 -6.96 9.42 37.04
CA LEU A 885 -7.33 9.60 38.44
C LEU A 885 -6.93 8.39 39.28
N SER A 886 -7.15 7.18 38.76
CA SER A 886 -6.77 5.93 39.44
C SER A 886 -5.25 5.82 39.63
N ASP A 887 -4.43 6.17 38.62
CA ASP A 887 -2.97 6.19 38.73
C ASP A 887 -2.46 7.30 39.66
N ALA A 888 -2.99 8.53 39.51
CA ALA A 888 -2.59 9.66 40.34
C ALA A 888 -2.84 9.41 41.84
N ARG A 889 -3.95 8.73 42.16
CA ARG A 889 -4.26 8.27 43.51
C ARG A 889 -3.23 7.26 44.02
N LYS A 890 -2.90 6.23 43.22
CA LYS A 890 -1.88 5.22 43.61
C LYS A 890 -0.53 5.85 43.91
N ARG A 891 -0.18 6.95 43.23
CA ARG A 891 1.09 7.66 43.39
C ARG A 891 1.08 8.76 44.46
N GLY A 892 -0.06 9.00 45.13
CA GLY A 892 -0.18 10.04 46.16
C GLY A 892 -0.12 11.48 45.61
N GLY A 893 -0.54 11.71 44.36
CA GLY A 893 -0.43 13.00 43.70
C GLY A 893 -1.49 14.01 44.14
N GLY A 894 -1.12 15.05 44.89
CA GLY A 894 -1.93 16.26 45.10
C GLY A 894 -3.26 16.07 45.85
N THR A 895 -4.07 17.13 45.89
CA THR A 895 -5.43 17.09 46.44
C THR A 895 -6.41 16.60 45.36
N LEU A 896 -7.54 16.01 45.77
CA LEU A 896 -8.56 15.52 44.83
C LEU A 896 -9.08 16.63 43.89
N GLU A 897 -9.16 17.87 44.39
CA GLU A 897 -9.57 19.03 43.59
C GLU A 897 -8.57 19.32 42.47
N THR A 898 -7.28 19.43 42.81
CA THR A 898 -6.21 19.65 41.82
C THR A 898 -6.11 18.54 40.77
N LEU A 899 -6.30 17.28 41.17
CA LEU A 899 -6.34 16.15 40.23
C LEU A 899 -7.52 16.24 39.27
N ARG A 900 -8.69 16.66 39.77
CA ARG A 900 -9.90 16.81 38.94
C ARG A 900 -9.77 17.98 37.96
N GLU A 901 -9.09 19.07 38.33
CA GLU A 901 -8.78 20.18 37.42
C GLU A 901 -7.87 19.73 36.28
N GLU A 902 -6.78 19.01 36.62
CA GLU A 902 -5.85 18.47 35.61
C GLU A 902 -6.55 17.46 34.69
N PHE A 903 -7.38 16.57 35.24
CA PHE A 903 -8.21 15.67 34.46
C PHE A 903 -9.12 16.42 33.47
N SER A 904 -9.73 17.52 33.92
CA SER A 904 -10.61 18.36 33.08
C SER A 904 -9.82 19.07 31.99
N ARG A 905 -8.59 19.52 32.26
CA ARG A 905 -7.68 20.09 31.25
C ARG A 905 -7.38 19.07 30.14
N ARG A 906 -6.99 17.84 30.51
CA ARG A 906 -6.68 16.75 29.56
C ARG A 906 -7.88 16.39 28.69
N LEU A 907 -9.07 16.28 29.30
CA LEU A 907 -10.31 16.05 28.57
C LEU A 907 -10.62 17.19 27.59
N ARG A 908 -10.39 18.44 27.98
CA ARG A 908 -10.62 19.61 27.12
C ARG A 908 -9.75 19.56 25.87
N GLU A 909 -8.47 19.21 26.01
CA GLU A 909 -7.54 19.09 24.88
C GLU A 909 -7.93 17.94 23.95
N ALA A 910 -8.31 16.79 24.50
CA ALA A 910 -8.81 15.67 23.72
C ALA A 910 -10.12 16.00 22.98
N PHE A 911 -11.04 16.73 23.62
CA PHE A 911 -12.28 17.19 22.99
C PHE A 911 -12.03 18.25 21.92
N ALA A 912 -11.12 19.20 22.16
CA ALA A 912 -10.73 20.18 21.15
C ALA A 912 -10.13 19.47 19.92
N PHE A 913 -9.30 18.44 20.14
CA PHE A 913 -8.84 17.57 19.05
C PHE A 913 -10.00 16.90 18.32
N PHE A 914 -10.95 16.29 19.02
CA PHE A 914 -12.12 15.69 18.36
C PHE A 914 -12.95 16.67 17.55
N GLU A 915 -13.15 17.92 18.01
CA GLU A 915 -13.81 18.95 17.21
C GLU A 915 -13.07 19.22 15.89
N THR A 916 -11.73 19.24 15.90
CA THR A 916 -10.97 19.37 14.64
C THR A 916 -11.20 18.19 13.70
N GLN A 917 -11.38 16.98 14.24
CA GLN A 917 -11.61 15.78 13.43
C GLN A 917 -13.05 15.68 12.92
N VAL A 918 -14.02 16.25 13.66
CA VAL A 918 -15.39 16.44 13.18
C VAL A 918 -15.42 17.44 12.03
N ALA A 919 -14.73 18.58 12.17
CA ALA A 919 -14.61 19.57 11.09
C ALA A 919 -13.93 18.99 9.84
N ALA A 920 -12.98 18.07 10.02
CA ALA A 920 -12.33 17.33 8.93
C ALA A 920 -13.18 16.18 8.35
N GLY A 921 -14.40 15.93 8.86
CA GLY A 921 -15.27 14.85 8.40
C GLY A 921 -14.80 13.44 8.80
N ARG A 922 -13.77 13.30 9.62
CA ARG A 922 -13.23 11.99 10.04
C ARG A 922 -14.02 11.35 11.18
N ILE A 923 -14.74 12.16 11.95
CA ILE A 923 -15.64 11.72 13.04
C ILE A 923 -17.00 12.38 12.83
N GLY A 924 -18.10 11.66 13.07
CA GLY A 924 -19.44 12.23 13.10
C GLY A 924 -19.77 12.88 14.44
N TRP A 925 -19.66 12.10 15.51
CA TRP A 925 -19.89 12.53 16.89
C TRP A 925 -18.81 11.97 17.80
N TYR A 926 -18.63 12.55 18.99
CA TYR A 926 -17.71 11.98 19.97
C TYR A 926 -18.32 11.84 21.36
N GLY A 927 -17.62 11.12 22.23
CA GLY A 927 -18.11 10.78 23.54
C GLY A 927 -17.03 10.26 24.49
N VAL A 928 -17.48 9.70 25.61
CA VAL A 928 -16.62 9.06 26.62
C VAL A 928 -17.20 7.69 26.97
N SER A 929 -16.33 6.69 27.09
CA SER A 929 -16.62 5.44 27.78
C SER A 929 -15.97 5.50 29.15
N SER A 930 -16.77 5.42 30.22
CA SER A 930 -16.26 5.54 31.59
C SER A 930 -16.93 4.53 32.52
N ASN A 931 -16.11 3.79 33.26
CA ASN A 931 -16.58 2.87 34.29
C ASN A 931 -17.01 3.59 35.57
N THR A 932 -16.53 4.82 35.79
CA THR A 932 -16.75 5.56 37.04
C THR A 932 -17.69 6.76 36.91
N ALA A 933 -18.28 6.99 35.74
CA ALA A 933 -19.27 8.06 35.54
C ALA A 933 -20.55 7.86 36.38
N VAL A 934 -20.82 6.63 36.82
CA VAL A 934 -21.95 6.26 37.68
C VAL A 934 -21.54 6.06 39.14
N ALA A 935 -20.27 6.30 39.49
CA ALA A 935 -19.76 6.14 40.84
C ALA A 935 -20.25 7.27 41.76
N PRO A 936 -20.36 7.03 43.09
CA PRO A 936 -20.76 8.07 44.05
C PRO A 936 -19.80 9.28 44.02
N PRO A 937 -20.28 10.52 44.28
CA PRO A 937 -19.44 11.74 44.22
C PRO A 937 -18.19 11.73 45.11
N GLY A 938 -18.26 10.99 46.22
CA GLY A 938 -17.17 10.82 47.18
C GLY A 938 -16.10 9.81 46.76
N ASP A 939 -16.31 9.07 45.66
CA ASP A 939 -15.28 8.21 45.09
C ASP A 939 -14.17 9.09 44.46
N PRO A 940 -12.91 8.93 44.87
CA PRO A 940 -11.79 9.67 44.28
C PRO A 940 -11.64 9.48 42.77
N GLU A 941 -12.13 8.36 42.23
CA GLU A 941 -12.03 8.01 40.81
C GLU A 941 -13.32 8.33 40.04
N ALA A 942 -14.35 8.87 40.71
CA ALA A 942 -15.60 9.26 40.06
C ALA A 942 -15.37 10.33 38.99
N THR A 943 -15.89 10.06 37.79
CA THR A 943 -16.07 11.06 36.75
C THR A 943 -17.51 11.56 36.75
N SER A 944 -17.76 12.71 36.11
CA SER A 944 -19.06 13.38 36.18
C SER A 944 -19.49 13.85 34.79
N LEU A 945 -20.71 13.50 34.39
CA LEU A 945 -21.27 13.93 33.10
C LEU A 945 -21.42 15.46 33.04
N SER A 946 -21.81 16.14 34.14
CA SER A 946 -21.89 17.61 34.12
C SER A 946 -20.53 18.26 33.83
N ARG A 947 -19.45 17.76 34.45
CA ARG A 947 -18.09 18.23 34.17
C ARG A 947 -17.64 17.92 32.74
N MET A 948 -17.99 16.74 32.20
CA MET A 948 -17.69 16.41 30.80
C MET A 948 -18.41 17.36 29.83
N LEU A 949 -19.67 17.70 30.10
CA LEU A 949 -20.45 18.65 29.30
C LEU A 949 -19.87 20.07 29.37
N GLU A 950 -19.49 20.54 30.55
CA GLU A 950 -18.80 21.82 30.73
C GLU A 950 -17.48 21.85 29.95
N THR A 951 -16.72 20.76 30.02
CA THR A 951 -15.45 20.59 29.30
C THR A 951 -15.66 20.60 27.78
N ALA A 952 -16.70 19.93 27.28
CA ALA A 952 -17.05 19.92 25.85
C ALA A 952 -17.47 21.31 25.37
N ARG A 953 -18.28 22.05 26.15
CA ARG A 953 -18.64 23.45 25.85
C ARG A 953 -17.41 24.36 25.84
N ALA A 954 -16.46 24.15 26.73
CA ALA A 954 -15.21 24.90 26.76
C ALA A 954 -14.30 24.59 25.55
N ALA A 955 -14.38 23.38 24.99
CA ALA A 955 -13.59 22.96 23.84
C ALA A 955 -14.20 23.36 22.48
N GLY A 956 -15.51 23.16 22.30
CA GLY A 956 -16.22 23.32 21.02
C GLY A 956 -17.30 24.40 20.99
N GLY A 957 -17.50 25.15 22.09
CA GLY A 957 -18.58 26.13 22.21
C GLY A 957 -19.98 25.49 22.29
N PRO A 958 -21.07 26.28 22.11
CA PRO A 958 -22.44 25.76 22.16
C PRO A 958 -22.78 24.71 21.09
N GLY A 959 -22.01 24.69 20.00
CA GLY A 959 -22.18 23.77 18.87
C GLY A 959 -21.35 22.47 18.98
N HIS A 960 -20.76 22.19 20.14
CA HIS A 960 -19.89 21.01 20.31
C HIS A 960 -20.58 19.69 19.94
N HIS A 961 -19.80 18.67 19.56
CA HIS A 961 -20.29 17.37 19.05
C HIS A 961 -20.21 16.21 20.06
N PHE A 962 -19.91 16.49 21.33
CA PHE A 962 -20.05 15.51 22.42
C PHE A 962 -21.51 15.06 22.57
N ARG A 963 -21.85 13.83 22.17
CA ARG A 963 -23.24 13.33 22.15
C ARG A 963 -23.44 11.91 22.69
N VAL A 964 -22.39 11.19 23.06
CA VAL A 964 -22.50 9.80 23.49
C VAL A 964 -21.74 9.55 24.79
N LEU A 965 -22.36 8.84 25.72
CA LEU A 965 -21.72 8.36 26.94
C LEU A 965 -21.92 6.85 27.05
N GLN A 966 -20.84 6.11 27.29
CA GLN A 966 -20.90 4.68 27.56
C GLN A 966 -20.59 4.42 29.04
N VAL A 967 -21.47 3.68 29.73
CA VAL A 967 -21.34 3.36 31.17
C VAL A 967 -21.68 1.89 31.48
N PRO A 968 -21.09 1.29 32.52
CA PRO A 968 -21.50 -0.03 32.99
C PRO A 968 -22.90 0.04 33.62
N MET A 969 -23.77 -0.89 33.23
CA MET A 969 -25.09 -1.01 33.85
C MET A 969 -25.64 -2.43 33.69
N ASN A 970 -26.13 -2.98 34.79
CA ASN A 970 -26.87 -4.25 34.86
C ASN A 970 -27.82 -4.23 36.07
N LEU A 971 -28.42 -5.37 36.43
CA LEU A 971 -29.38 -5.45 37.54
C LEU A 971 -28.81 -5.04 38.90
N PHE A 972 -27.51 -5.22 39.12
CA PHE A 972 -26.83 -4.90 40.38
C PHE A 972 -26.05 -3.58 40.29
N GLU A 973 -25.48 -3.26 39.12
CA GLU A 973 -24.79 -2.01 38.82
C GLU A 973 -25.79 -0.95 38.31
N ALA A 974 -26.76 -0.58 39.14
CA ALA A 974 -27.86 0.33 38.78
C ALA A 974 -27.55 1.82 39.05
N GLY A 975 -26.27 2.20 39.15
CA GLY A 975 -25.83 3.56 39.52
C GLY A 975 -26.37 4.64 38.59
N ALA A 976 -26.43 4.38 37.29
CA ALA A 976 -26.98 5.31 36.30
C ALA A 976 -28.45 5.69 36.56
N VAL A 977 -29.22 4.82 37.25
CA VAL A 977 -30.66 5.00 37.56
C VAL A 977 -30.88 5.50 38.98
N LEU A 978 -30.08 5.01 39.95
CA LEU A 978 -30.37 5.15 41.38
C LEU A 978 -29.43 6.12 42.11
N ALA A 979 -28.25 6.41 41.57
CA ALA A 979 -27.25 7.24 42.23
C ALA A 979 -27.30 8.69 41.69
N PRO A 980 -27.79 9.67 42.49
CA PRO A 980 -27.60 11.07 42.15
C PRO A 980 -26.12 11.42 42.36
N ASN A 981 -25.41 11.70 41.26
CA ASN A 981 -23.98 11.97 41.29
C ASN A 981 -23.53 13.06 40.31
N THR A 982 -24.45 13.64 39.55
CA THR A 982 -24.16 14.60 38.49
C THR A 982 -25.20 15.74 38.48
N GLY A 983 -25.01 16.71 37.59
CA GLY A 983 -25.82 17.92 37.49
C GLY A 983 -25.30 19.08 38.36
N PRO A 984 -25.86 20.29 38.23
CA PRO A 984 -25.35 21.51 38.89
C PRO A 984 -25.23 21.39 40.42
N ASP A 985 -26.19 20.70 41.04
CA ASP A 985 -26.26 20.50 42.50
C ASP A 985 -25.90 19.06 42.92
N GLY A 986 -25.44 18.21 41.99
CA GLY A 986 -25.16 16.78 42.26
C GLY A 986 -26.40 15.91 42.54
N THR A 987 -27.59 16.44 42.27
CA THR A 987 -28.89 15.84 42.60
C THR A 987 -29.49 14.98 41.48
N ARG A 988 -28.89 14.99 40.29
CA ARG A 988 -29.35 14.23 39.13
C ARG A 988 -28.60 12.92 38.99
N THR A 989 -29.30 11.92 38.48
CA THR A 989 -28.67 10.68 38.00
C THR A 989 -28.08 10.87 36.61
N VAL A 990 -27.18 9.99 36.19
CA VAL A 990 -26.59 10.03 34.83
C VAL A 990 -27.67 9.96 33.75
N LEU A 991 -28.69 9.12 33.93
CA LEU A 991 -29.79 9.00 32.96
C LEU A 991 -30.63 10.27 32.86
N GLU A 992 -30.95 10.90 33.99
CA GLU A 992 -31.73 12.14 34.01
C GLU A 992 -30.98 13.26 33.28
N LEU A 993 -29.71 13.49 33.62
CA LEU A 993 -28.92 14.53 32.97
C LEU A 993 -28.63 14.22 31.50
N ALA A 994 -28.37 12.95 31.15
CA ALA A 994 -28.15 12.56 29.76
C ALA A 994 -29.39 12.85 28.90
N ALA A 995 -30.59 12.56 29.41
CA ALA A 995 -31.85 12.88 28.73
C ALA A 995 -32.05 14.40 28.60
N GLU A 996 -31.82 15.18 29.66
CA GLU A 996 -31.91 16.65 29.63
C GLU A 996 -30.92 17.29 28.62
N ALA A 997 -29.71 16.73 28.50
CA ALA A 997 -28.64 17.24 27.65
C ALA A 997 -28.60 16.64 26.24
N GLY A 998 -29.51 15.72 25.90
CA GLY A 998 -29.54 15.07 24.58
C GLY A 998 -28.37 14.11 24.33
N ILE A 999 -27.82 13.49 25.38
CA ILE A 999 -26.73 12.51 25.29
C ILE A 999 -27.30 11.10 25.12
N GLY A 1000 -26.84 10.39 24.10
CA GLY A 1000 -27.15 8.99 23.90
C GLY A 1000 -26.39 8.12 24.88
N LEU A 1001 -27.10 7.34 25.70
CA LEU A 1001 -26.48 6.46 26.68
C LEU A 1001 -26.33 5.04 26.14
N LEU A 1002 -25.09 4.59 26.00
CA LEU A 1002 -24.74 3.20 25.70
C LEU A 1002 -24.42 2.49 27.00
N VAL A 1003 -25.01 1.31 27.24
CA VAL A 1003 -24.71 0.54 28.44
C VAL A 1003 -23.93 -0.73 28.11
N ASN A 1004 -22.81 -0.95 28.78
CA ASN A 1004 -21.99 -2.15 28.64
C ASN A 1004 -22.07 -3.05 29.89
N ARG A 1005 -21.53 -4.26 29.78
CA ARG A 1005 -21.60 -5.33 30.80
C ARG A 1005 -23.02 -5.72 31.24
N PRO A 1006 -24.00 -5.86 30.31
CA PRO A 1006 -25.40 -6.04 30.68
C PRO A 1006 -25.69 -7.34 31.44
N LEU A 1007 -24.92 -8.40 31.19
CA LEU A 1007 -25.10 -9.72 31.80
C LEU A 1007 -23.98 -10.14 32.76
N ASN A 1008 -23.07 -9.24 33.09
CA ASN A 1008 -21.91 -9.52 33.93
C ASN A 1008 -21.90 -8.52 35.09
N ALA A 1009 -22.41 -8.94 36.25
CA ALA A 1009 -22.52 -8.12 37.44
C ALA A 1009 -21.39 -8.44 38.44
N PHE A 1010 -20.87 -7.43 39.13
CA PHE A 1010 -19.95 -7.63 40.25
C PHE A 1010 -20.68 -7.45 41.59
N VAL A 1011 -20.82 -8.53 42.36
CA VAL A 1011 -21.49 -8.52 43.67
C VAL A 1011 -20.52 -9.03 44.74
N GLY A 1012 -20.21 -8.19 45.74
CA GLY A 1012 -19.31 -8.57 46.83
C GLY A 1012 -17.89 -8.96 46.39
N GLY A 1013 -17.41 -8.40 45.27
CA GLY A 1013 -16.10 -8.75 44.69
C GLY A 1013 -16.10 -10.01 43.82
N ARG A 1014 -17.26 -10.64 43.60
CA ARG A 1014 -17.42 -11.82 42.74
C ARG A 1014 -18.18 -11.48 41.46
N LEU A 1015 -17.80 -12.12 40.35
CA LEU A 1015 -18.53 -12.02 39.09
C LEU A 1015 -19.77 -12.92 39.12
N VAL A 1016 -20.94 -12.34 38.90
CA VAL A 1016 -22.22 -13.01 38.78
C VAL A 1016 -22.73 -12.79 37.36
N ARG A 1017 -22.92 -13.89 36.63
CA ARG A 1017 -23.41 -13.83 35.25
C ARG A 1017 -24.93 -14.02 35.23
N LEU A 1018 -25.63 -13.09 34.60
CA LEU A 1018 -27.10 -13.02 34.55
C LEU A 1018 -27.63 -13.83 33.36
N ALA A 1019 -27.43 -15.15 33.39
CA ALA A 1019 -27.86 -16.07 32.35
C ALA A 1019 -28.14 -17.46 32.95
N ASP A 1020 -28.90 -18.30 32.24
CA ASP A 1020 -29.16 -19.66 32.70
C ASP A 1020 -28.02 -20.62 32.32
N PHE A 1021 -27.77 -21.59 33.21
CA PHE A 1021 -26.74 -22.62 33.17
C PHE A 1021 -27.39 -24.01 33.28
N HIS A 1022 -27.91 -24.54 32.17
CA HIS A 1022 -28.45 -25.90 32.18
C HIS A 1022 -27.32 -26.94 32.08
N PRO A 1023 -27.05 -27.76 33.12
CA PRO A 1023 -26.17 -28.91 32.99
C PRO A 1023 -26.79 -29.93 32.02
N LYS A 1024 -25.98 -30.65 31.23
CA LYS A 1024 -26.46 -31.79 30.43
C LYS A 1024 -27.00 -32.86 31.38
N GLU A 1025 -28.18 -33.43 31.09
CA GLU A 1025 -28.91 -34.39 31.95
C GLU A 1025 -28.01 -35.53 32.47
N GLU A 1026 -27.14 -36.08 31.62
CA GLU A 1026 -26.21 -37.18 31.98
C GLU A 1026 -25.17 -36.82 33.06
N ALA A 1027 -24.84 -35.53 33.23
CA ALA A 1027 -23.87 -35.05 34.21
C ALA A 1027 -24.51 -34.61 35.54
N VAL A 1028 -25.84 -34.66 35.64
CA VAL A 1028 -26.59 -34.16 36.80
C VAL A 1028 -26.45 -35.10 38.01
N GLU A 1029 -26.27 -36.41 37.77
CA GLU A 1029 -26.26 -37.44 38.83
C GLU A 1029 -24.87 -38.05 39.14
N ALA A 1030 -23.83 -37.71 38.38
CA ALA A 1030 -22.51 -38.32 38.54
C ALA A 1030 -21.77 -37.81 39.80
N SER A 1031 -21.43 -38.72 40.73
CA SER A 1031 -20.50 -38.45 41.83
C SER A 1031 -19.06 -38.31 41.29
N PRO A 1032 -18.25 -37.35 41.76
CA PRO A 1032 -16.85 -37.27 41.39
C PRO A 1032 -16.03 -38.45 41.91
N ASP A 1033 -16.53 -39.23 42.87
CA ASP A 1033 -15.78 -40.29 43.56
C ASP A 1033 -15.24 -41.35 42.60
N GLU A 1034 -16.06 -41.83 41.65
CA GLU A 1034 -15.64 -42.89 40.73
C GLU A 1034 -14.64 -42.40 39.67
N PRO A 1035 -14.89 -41.29 38.95
CA PRO A 1035 -13.88 -40.71 38.07
C PRO A 1035 -12.59 -40.31 38.80
N LEU A 1036 -12.68 -39.81 40.05
CA LEU A 1036 -11.50 -39.51 40.87
C LEU A 1036 -10.68 -40.76 41.17
N ARG A 1037 -11.33 -41.90 41.50
CA ARG A 1037 -10.65 -43.18 41.72
C ARG A 1037 -9.97 -43.67 40.45
N GLN A 1038 -10.64 -43.55 39.30
CA GLN A 1038 -10.09 -43.98 38.01
C GLN A 1038 -8.86 -43.16 37.60
N VAL A 1039 -8.93 -41.82 37.70
CA VAL A 1039 -7.79 -40.94 37.42
C VAL A 1039 -6.66 -41.20 38.40
N ALA A 1040 -6.94 -41.35 39.71
CA ALA A 1040 -5.91 -41.65 40.71
C ALA A 1040 -5.19 -42.99 40.45
N ALA A 1041 -5.93 -44.02 40.03
CA ALA A 1041 -5.34 -45.31 39.69
C ALA A 1041 -4.39 -45.20 38.47
N LEU A 1042 -4.77 -44.43 37.46
CA LEU A 1042 -3.92 -44.17 36.30
C LEU A 1042 -2.71 -43.30 36.66
N GLU A 1043 -2.84 -42.30 37.54
CA GLU A 1043 -1.71 -41.49 38.02
C GLU A 1043 -0.69 -42.35 38.79
N GLU A 1044 -1.14 -43.31 39.60
CA GLU A 1044 -0.27 -44.28 40.27
C GLU A 1044 0.39 -45.25 39.28
N GLU A 1045 -0.33 -45.70 38.24
CA GLU A 1045 0.24 -46.49 37.15
C GLU A 1045 1.35 -45.72 36.42
N TYR A 1046 1.13 -44.44 36.11
CA TYR A 1046 2.16 -43.58 35.53
C TYR A 1046 3.37 -43.43 36.45
N ARG A 1047 3.15 -43.19 37.74
CA ARG A 1047 4.21 -43.03 38.74
C ARG A 1047 5.12 -44.26 38.80
N THR A 1048 4.51 -45.45 38.79
CA THR A 1048 5.23 -46.72 38.93
C THR A 1048 5.89 -47.18 37.63
N ARG A 1049 5.20 -47.06 36.49
CA ARG A 1049 5.65 -47.66 35.21
C ARG A 1049 6.45 -46.71 34.32
N ILE A 1050 6.15 -45.41 34.36
CA ILE A 1050 6.72 -44.41 33.45
C ILE A 1050 7.64 -43.47 34.22
N ALA A 1051 7.12 -42.75 35.22
CA ALA A 1051 7.87 -41.72 35.95
C ALA A 1051 9.12 -42.24 36.65
N SER A 1052 9.09 -43.47 37.17
CA SER A 1052 10.23 -44.14 37.82
C SER A 1052 11.46 -44.32 36.92
N ARG A 1053 11.27 -44.18 35.60
CA ARG A 1053 12.32 -44.34 34.57
C ARG A 1053 12.70 -43.01 33.90
N LEU A 1054 12.11 -41.89 34.32
CA LEU A 1054 12.41 -40.55 33.81
C LEU A 1054 13.41 -39.83 34.73
N GLN A 1055 14.32 -39.06 34.14
CA GLN A 1055 15.24 -38.22 34.91
C GLN A 1055 14.54 -36.92 35.35
N ALA A 1056 14.75 -36.51 36.59
CA ALA A 1056 14.20 -35.25 37.11
C ALA A 1056 14.91 -34.03 36.47
N PRO A 1057 14.16 -33.03 35.98
CA PRO A 1057 14.76 -31.78 35.50
C PRO A 1057 15.40 -30.99 36.65
N GLN A 1058 16.56 -30.36 36.43
CA GLN A 1058 17.25 -29.58 37.46
C GLN A 1058 16.36 -28.41 37.92
N GLY A 1059 16.01 -28.37 39.21
CA GLY A 1059 15.22 -27.31 39.83
C GLY A 1059 13.70 -27.36 39.57
N GLY A 1060 13.18 -28.43 38.95
CA GLY A 1060 11.75 -28.58 38.62
C GLY A 1060 11.01 -29.65 39.43
N THR A 1061 9.69 -29.71 39.24
CA THR A 1061 8.80 -30.72 39.84
C THR A 1061 9.24 -32.14 39.43
N PRO A 1062 9.37 -33.10 40.37
CA PRO A 1062 9.75 -34.48 40.06
C PRO A 1062 8.78 -35.13 39.05
N PRO A 1063 9.26 -36.04 38.16
CA PRO A 1063 8.40 -36.70 37.17
C PRO A 1063 7.19 -37.42 37.78
N ALA A 1064 7.33 -37.94 39.00
CA ALA A 1064 6.26 -38.61 39.76
C ALA A 1064 5.06 -37.71 40.14
N ASP A 1065 5.25 -36.39 40.03
CA ASP A 1065 4.27 -35.35 40.40
C ASP A 1065 3.72 -34.60 39.18
N TRP A 1066 4.10 -34.97 37.94
CA TRP A 1066 3.63 -34.29 36.72
C TRP A 1066 2.12 -34.48 36.46
N PHE A 1067 1.59 -35.65 36.80
CA PHE A 1067 0.16 -35.96 36.69
C PHE A 1067 -0.38 -36.30 38.08
N ARG A 1068 -0.90 -35.27 38.79
CA ARG A 1068 -1.46 -35.38 40.15
C ARG A 1068 -2.80 -34.66 40.29
N TRP A 1069 -3.58 -34.66 39.22
CA TRP A 1069 -4.85 -33.94 39.13
C TRP A 1069 -5.93 -34.56 40.01
N ALA A 1070 -5.90 -35.87 40.26
CA ALA A 1070 -6.88 -36.49 41.17
C ALA A 1070 -6.80 -35.91 42.59
N ASP A 1071 -5.60 -35.70 43.13
CA ASP A 1071 -5.42 -35.11 44.46
C ASP A 1071 -5.72 -33.60 44.48
N GLN A 1072 -5.31 -32.89 43.43
CA GLN A 1072 -5.54 -31.44 43.32
C GLN A 1072 -7.03 -31.11 43.16
N LEU A 1073 -7.78 -31.93 42.41
CA LEU A 1073 -9.21 -31.72 42.21
C LEU A 1073 -10.04 -32.22 43.40
N ARG A 1074 -9.57 -33.19 44.19
CA ARG A 1074 -10.31 -33.72 45.36
C ARG A 1074 -10.65 -32.65 46.41
N THR A 1075 -9.79 -31.64 46.59
CA THR A 1075 -10.00 -30.57 47.58
C THR A 1075 -10.82 -29.40 47.05
N LEU A 1076 -11.06 -29.35 45.75
CA LEU A 1076 -11.66 -28.23 45.05
C LEU A 1076 -13.18 -28.02 45.30
N PRO A 1077 -14.03 -29.05 45.53
CA PRO A 1077 -15.47 -28.86 45.69
C PRO A 1077 -15.87 -27.83 46.77
N GLY A 1078 -15.11 -27.75 47.87
CA GLY A 1078 -15.35 -26.80 48.97
C GLY A 1078 -14.97 -25.35 48.66
N HIS A 1079 -14.23 -25.12 47.57
CA HIS A 1079 -13.71 -23.80 47.17
C HIS A 1079 -14.21 -23.34 45.79
N LEU A 1080 -15.01 -24.17 45.11
CA LEU A 1080 -15.61 -23.85 43.83
C LEU A 1080 -16.65 -22.75 44.00
N GLN A 1081 -16.55 -21.70 43.18
CA GLN A 1081 -17.38 -20.49 43.30
C GLN A 1081 -18.40 -20.37 42.15
N GLY A 1082 -18.52 -21.39 41.30
CA GLY A 1082 -19.36 -21.39 40.10
C GLY A 1082 -18.58 -21.67 38.81
N LEU A 1083 -19.30 -21.66 37.68
CA LEU A 1083 -18.81 -22.10 36.36
C LEU A 1083 -17.66 -21.25 35.80
N ASP A 1084 -17.68 -19.93 36.00
CA ASP A 1084 -16.61 -19.06 35.50
C ASP A 1084 -15.30 -19.27 36.28
N HIS A 1085 -15.36 -19.52 37.59
CA HIS A 1085 -14.20 -19.91 38.41
C HIS A 1085 -13.65 -21.26 37.93
N TRP A 1086 -14.53 -22.23 37.62
CA TRP A 1086 -14.11 -23.51 37.04
C TRP A 1086 -13.42 -23.35 35.69
N ARG A 1087 -13.98 -22.55 34.78
CA ARG A 1087 -13.37 -22.30 33.46
C ARG A 1087 -11.97 -21.71 33.58
N GLN A 1088 -11.75 -20.78 34.50
CA GLN A 1088 -10.40 -20.25 34.75
C GLN A 1088 -9.42 -21.33 35.19
N ILE A 1089 -9.83 -22.19 36.14
CA ILE A 1089 -9.02 -23.31 36.60
C ILE A 1089 -8.71 -24.26 35.43
N GLU A 1090 -9.71 -24.62 34.64
CA GLU A 1090 -9.57 -25.55 33.53
C GLU A 1090 -8.70 -24.99 32.39
N GLU A 1091 -8.99 -23.79 31.90
CA GLU A 1091 -8.34 -23.18 30.74
C GLU A 1091 -6.95 -22.59 31.05
N GLN A 1092 -6.72 -22.08 32.26
CA GLN A 1092 -5.46 -21.40 32.60
C GLN A 1092 -4.48 -22.28 33.36
N MET A 1093 -4.94 -23.35 34.00
CA MET A 1093 -4.09 -24.22 34.82
C MET A 1093 -4.07 -25.65 34.28
N ILE A 1094 -5.23 -26.30 34.14
CA ILE A 1094 -5.27 -27.74 33.81
C ILE A 1094 -4.87 -27.99 32.36
N ALA A 1095 -5.58 -27.42 31.38
CA ALA A 1095 -5.38 -27.70 29.97
C ALA A 1095 -3.97 -27.32 29.47
N PRO A 1096 -3.40 -26.14 29.79
CA PRO A 1096 -2.06 -25.77 29.34
C PRO A 1096 -0.98 -26.69 29.91
N MET A 1097 -1.06 -27.02 31.21
CA MET A 1097 -0.09 -27.90 31.86
C MET A 1097 -0.15 -29.32 31.30
N VAL A 1098 -1.35 -29.89 31.10
CA VAL A 1098 -1.52 -31.21 30.50
C VAL A 1098 -0.98 -31.22 29.06
N ALA A 1099 -1.34 -30.23 28.24
CA ALA A 1099 -0.89 -30.13 26.86
C ALA A 1099 0.65 -30.01 26.76
N GLN A 1100 1.26 -29.17 27.61
CA GLN A 1100 2.70 -28.99 27.66
C GLN A 1100 3.42 -30.30 28.05
N LEU A 1101 2.92 -31.01 29.07
CA LEU A 1101 3.51 -32.27 29.52
C LEU A 1101 3.37 -33.38 28.47
N VAL A 1102 2.20 -33.49 27.85
CA VAL A 1102 1.95 -34.46 26.78
C VAL A 1102 2.86 -34.19 25.58
N HIS A 1103 2.93 -32.94 25.10
CA HIS A 1103 3.79 -32.56 23.99
C HIS A 1103 5.27 -32.84 24.27
N MET A 1104 5.72 -32.53 25.49
CA MET A 1104 7.10 -32.78 25.92
C MET A 1104 7.45 -34.28 25.96
N LEU A 1105 6.52 -35.14 26.41
CA LEU A 1105 6.72 -36.59 26.48
C LEU A 1105 6.62 -37.27 25.11
N ASP A 1106 5.68 -36.85 24.27
CA ASP A 1106 5.52 -37.33 22.89
C ASP A 1106 6.79 -37.12 22.04
N GLY A 1107 7.49 -36.00 22.26
CA GLY A 1107 8.72 -35.68 21.54
C GLY A 1107 10.01 -36.31 22.09
N ARG A 1108 10.00 -36.89 23.30
CA ARG A 1108 11.22 -37.32 24.02
C ARG A 1108 11.31 -38.81 24.29
N LEU A 1109 10.20 -39.54 24.30
CA LEU A 1109 10.21 -40.98 24.56
C LEU A 1109 10.36 -41.78 23.26
N THR A 1110 11.18 -42.82 23.29
CA THR A 1110 11.42 -43.71 22.14
C THR A 1110 11.40 -45.18 22.54
N GLY A 1111 11.08 -46.08 21.61
CA GLY A 1111 11.08 -47.53 21.83
C GLY A 1111 9.95 -48.00 22.78
N PRO A 1112 10.15 -49.08 23.57
CA PRO A 1112 9.10 -49.64 24.43
C PRO A 1112 8.51 -48.67 25.48
N MET A 1113 9.25 -47.61 25.80
CA MET A 1113 8.77 -46.55 26.69
C MET A 1113 7.73 -45.65 26.02
N ALA A 1114 7.89 -45.37 24.72
CA ALA A 1114 6.93 -44.60 23.95
C ALA A 1114 5.60 -45.35 23.81
N GLU A 1115 5.65 -46.67 23.59
CA GLU A 1115 4.46 -47.52 23.55
C GLU A 1115 3.74 -47.55 24.91
N SER A 1116 4.48 -47.70 26.01
CA SER A 1116 3.92 -47.67 27.38
C SER A 1116 3.30 -46.31 27.73
N TRP A 1117 3.92 -45.22 27.27
CA TRP A 1117 3.40 -43.86 27.42
C TRP A 1117 2.13 -43.65 26.59
N GLN A 1118 2.11 -44.07 25.32
CA GLN A 1118 0.97 -43.93 24.44
C GLN A 1118 -0.25 -44.69 24.96
N ASP A 1119 -0.08 -45.96 25.36
CA ASP A 1119 -1.15 -46.77 25.96
C ASP A 1119 -1.72 -46.15 27.24
N TRP A 1120 -0.87 -45.60 28.10
CA TRP A 1120 -1.31 -44.92 29.30
C TRP A 1120 -2.05 -43.61 28.99
N ARG A 1121 -1.51 -42.78 28.10
CA ARG A 1121 -2.05 -41.47 27.70
C ARG A 1121 -3.45 -41.63 27.08
N ASP A 1122 -3.61 -42.62 26.21
CA ASP A 1122 -4.88 -42.90 25.52
C ASP A 1122 -5.98 -43.37 26.49
N ARG A 1123 -5.62 -43.86 27.69
CA ARG A 1123 -6.55 -44.15 28.80
C ARG A 1123 -6.73 -42.97 29.76
N TYR A 1124 -5.67 -42.21 30.02
CA TYR A 1124 -5.66 -41.12 30.99
C TYR A 1124 -6.42 -39.89 30.52
N LEU A 1125 -6.21 -39.44 29.28
CA LEU A 1125 -6.86 -38.22 28.78
C LEU A 1125 -8.40 -38.34 28.77
N PRO A 1126 -9.02 -39.44 28.33
CA PRO A 1126 -10.46 -39.62 28.43
C PRO A 1126 -10.98 -39.70 29.87
N ALA A 1127 -10.23 -40.34 30.78
CA ALA A 1127 -10.59 -40.44 32.19
C ALA A 1127 -10.53 -39.06 32.89
N LEU A 1128 -9.49 -38.26 32.59
CA LEU A 1128 -9.35 -36.91 33.08
C LEU A 1128 -10.45 -36.00 32.52
N ASP A 1129 -10.74 -36.04 31.21
CA ASP A 1129 -11.86 -35.26 30.64
C ASP A 1129 -13.18 -35.62 31.32
N SER A 1130 -13.48 -36.91 31.51
CA SER A 1130 -14.67 -37.36 32.22
C SER A 1130 -14.77 -36.77 33.63
N LEU A 1131 -13.66 -36.73 34.38
CA LEU A 1131 -13.59 -36.10 35.69
C LEU A 1131 -13.85 -34.57 35.61
N LEU A 1132 -13.22 -33.88 34.65
CA LEU A 1132 -13.41 -32.44 34.44
C LEU A 1132 -14.87 -32.10 34.09
N GLN A 1133 -15.56 -32.94 33.32
CA GLN A 1133 -16.99 -32.74 33.02
C GLN A 1133 -17.87 -32.81 34.28
N VAL A 1134 -17.56 -33.69 35.25
CA VAL A 1134 -18.31 -33.77 36.51
C VAL A 1134 -18.16 -32.48 37.33
N PHE A 1135 -16.93 -31.96 37.45
CA PHE A 1135 -16.68 -30.69 38.12
C PHE A 1135 -17.32 -29.50 37.39
N ARG A 1136 -17.28 -29.49 36.06
CA ARG A 1136 -17.97 -28.50 35.24
C ARG A 1136 -19.48 -28.51 35.49
N ALA A 1137 -20.10 -29.69 35.62
CA ALA A 1137 -21.51 -29.83 35.94
C ALA A 1137 -21.85 -29.37 37.37
N GLN A 1138 -21.00 -29.66 38.35
CA GLN A 1138 -21.13 -29.13 39.72
C GLN A 1138 -21.05 -27.60 39.74
N ALA A 1139 -20.08 -27.02 39.02
CA ALA A 1139 -19.91 -25.58 38.89
C ALA A 1139 -21.13 -24.92 38.22
N ALA A 1140 -21.66 -25.55 37.16
CA ALA A 1140 -22.88 -25.10 36.48
C ALA A 1140 -24.10 -25.10 37.41
N ARG A 1141 -24.27 -26.12 38.27
CA ARG A 1141 -25.36 -26.15 39.27
C ARG A 1141 -25.26 -25.00 40.28
N GLN A 1142 -24.06 -24.69 40.78
CA GLN A 1142 -23.86 -23.55 41.68
C GLN A 1142 -24.24 -22.22 41.00
N SER A 1143 -23.82 -22.03 39.75
CA SER A 1143 -24.19 -20.84 38.97
C SER A 1143 -25.68 -20.78 38.61
N GLN A 1144 -26.32 -21.94 38.35
CA GLN A 1144 -27.77 -22.01 38.12
C GLN A 1144 -28.55 -21.64 39.38
N ALA A 1145 -28.17 -22.11 40.57
CA ALA A 1145 -28.85 -21.76 41.82
C ALA A 1145 -28.85 -20.25 42.09
N VAL A 1146 -27.74 -19.57 41.78
CA VAL A 1146 -27.66 -18.10 41.82
C VAL A 1146 -28.60 -17.47 40.79
N SER A 1147 -28.63 -18.00 39.57
CA SER A 1147 -29.50 -17.51 38.49
C SER A 1147 -30.98 -17.68 38.82
N ASP A 1148 -31.36 -18.81 39.42
CA ASP A 1148 -32.71 -19.10 39.90
C ASP A 1148 -33.15 -18.12 41.00
N ALA A 1149 -32.25 -17.82 41.95
CA ALA A 1149 -32.52 -16.84 43.00
C ALA A 1149 -32.77 -15.43 42.44
N VAL A 1150 -31.98 -15.01 41.46
CA VAL A 1150 -32.17 -13.73 40.75
C VAL A 1150 -33.47 -13.75 39.95
N ALA A 1151 -33.74 -14.81 39.20
CA ALA A 1151 -34.96 -14.95 38.42
C ALA A 1151 -36.22 -14.95 39.30
N ALA A 1152 -36.17 -15.61 40.46
CA ALA A 1152 -37.25 -15.61 41.45
C ALA A 1152 -37.51 -14.20 42.00
N ALA A 1153 -36.46 -13.41 42.24
CA ALA A 1153 -36.60 -12.01 42.69
C ALA A 1153 -37.18 -11.09 41.60
N LEU A 1154 -36.91 -11.35 40.32
CA LEU A 1154 -37.46 -10.57 39.20
C LEU A 1154 -38.93 -10.90 38.90
N THR A 1155 -39.33 -12.15 39.10
CA THR A 1155 -40.63 -12.69 38.66
C THR A 1155 -41.85 -11.85 39.11
N PRO A 1156 -41.93 -11.35 40.37
CA PRO A 1156 -43.03 -10.50 40.83
C PRO A 1156 -43.18 -9.17 40.08
N HIS A 1157 -42.13 -8.71 39.40
CA HIS A 1157 -42.08 -7.41 38.73
C HIS A 1157 -42.21 -7.51 37.21
N LEU A 1158 -42.35 -8.72 36.65
CA LEU A 1158 -42.43 -8.95 35.21
C LEU A 1158 -43.83 -9.44 34.80
N PRO A 1159 -44.30 -9.12 33.58
CA PRO A 1159 -45.56 -9.67 33.06
C PRO A 1159 -45.55 -11.21 33.00
N LEU A 1160 -46.65 -11.84 33.44
CA LEU A 1160 -46.79 -13.31 33.50
C LEU A 1160 -46.44 -14.02 32.19
N LEU A 1161 -46.78 -13.43 31.04
CA LEU A 1161 -46.53 -14.00 29.71
C LEU A 1161 -45.03 -14.27 29.44
N ARG A 1162 -44.13 -13.56 30.12
CA ARG A 1162 -42.67 -13.65 29.93
C ARG A 1162 -41.94 -14.07 31.21
N ALA A 1163 -42.67 -14.53 32.24
CA ALA A 1163 -42.09 -15.00 33.49
C ALA A 1163 -41.24 -16.28 33.31
N GLY A 1164 -41.51 -17.08 32.28
CA GLY A 1164 -40.75 -18.30 31.94
C GLY A 1164 -39.54 -18.09 31.03
N GLU A 1165 -39.25 -16.85 30.61
CA GLU A 1165 -38.08 -16.57 29.74
C GLU A 1165 -36.76 -16.70 30.50
N SER A 1166 -35.66 -16.85 29.75
CA SER A 1166 -34.33 -16.96 30.32
C SER A 1166 -33.94 -15.72 31.14
N LEU A 1167 -33.05 -15.89 32.12
CA LEU A 1167 -32.55 -14.78 32.92
C LEU A 1167 -31.84 -13.72 32.05
N SER A 1168 -31.14 -14.16 30.99
CA SER A 1168 -30.49 -13.28 30.02
C SER A 1168 -31.52 -12.35 29.35
N ARG A 1169 -32.60 -12.91 28.82
CA ARG A 1169 -33.67 -12.15 28.15
C ARG A 1169 -34.39 -11.20 29.11
N LYS A 1170 -34.72 -11.66 30.32
CA LYS A 1170 -35.33 -10.81 31.35
C LYS A 1170 -34.44 -9.61 31.66
N THR A 1171 -33.15 -9.85 31.88
CA THR A 1171 -32.16 -8.81 32.17
C THR A 1171 -32.02 -7.81 31.02
N LEU A 1172 -31.83 -8.30 29.79
CA LEU A 1172 -31.73 -7.44 28.60
C LEU A 1172 -33.01 -6.63 28.39
N TRP A 1173 -34.17 -7.21 28.66
CA TRP A 1173 -35.46 -6.52 28.49
C TRP A 1173 -35.62 -5.39 29.50
N ILE A 1174 -35.22 -5.58 30.75
CA ILE A 1174 -35.23 -4.53 31.79
C ILE A 1174 -34.29 -3.38 31.39
N LEU A 1175 -33.05 -3.70 30.97
CA LEU A 1175 -32.08 -2.68 30.54
C LEU A 1175 -32.57 -1.92 29.29
N ALA A 1176 -33.03 -2.63 28.27
CA ALA A 1176 -33.56 -2.05 27.04
C ALA A 1176 -34.88 -1.30 27.24
N SER A 1177 -35.61 -1.56 28.33
CA SER A 1177 -36.82 -0.84 28.71
C SER A 1177 -36.53 0.40 29.56
N THR A 1178 -35.30 0.59 30.00
CA THR A 1178 -34.97 1.70 30.90
C THR A 1178 -35.01 3.04 30.17
N PRO A 1179 -35.88 3.98 30.59
CA PRO A 1179 -35.96 5.29 29.95
C PRO A 1179 -34.61 6.01 29.95
N GLY A 1180 -34.21 6.52 28.78
CA GLY A 1180 -32.93 7.21 28.58
C GLY A 1180 -31.77 6.32 28.14
N VAL A 1181 -31.89 4.99 28.22
CA VAL A 1181 -30.92 4.07 27.61
C VAL A 1181 -31.17 4.02 26.10
N SER A 1182 -30.19 4.45 25.30
CA SER A 1182 -30.26 4.34 23.84
C SER A 1182 -30.02 2.91 23.39
N CYS A 1183 -28.95 2.28 23.86
CA CYS A 1183 -28.57 0.95 23.39
C CYS A 1183 -27.82 0.15 24.46
N VAL A 1184 -28.20 -1.12 24.60
CA VAL A 1184 -27.56 -2.12 25.46
C VAL A 1184 -26.58 -2.96 24.64
N LEU A 1185 -25.31 -2.92 24.99
CA LEU A 1185 -24.23 -3.54 24.20
C LEU A 1185 -23.96 -4.96 24.66
N LEU A 1186 -24.26 -5.92 23.77
CA LEU A 1186 -24.15 -7.34 24.06
C LEU A 1186 -23.02 -7.99 23.24
N GLY A 1187 -22.11 -8.68 23.92
CA GLY A 1187 -21.02 -9.43 23.28
C GLY A 1187 -21.47 -10.73 22.63
N MET A 1188 -22.23 -10.64 21.53
CA MET A 1188 -22.86 -11.76 20.85
C MET A 1188 -21.84 -12.57 20.02
N ARG A 1189 -20.97 -13.36 20.66
CA ARG A 1189 -19.86 -14.07 20.00
C ARG A 1189 -20.23 -15.30 19.15
N HIS A 1190 -21.51 -15.69 19.11
CA HIS A 1190 -21.96 -16.87 18.36
C HIS A 1190 -23.39 -16.65 17.85
N PRO A 1191 -23.78 -17.15 16.66
CA PRO A 1191 -25.14 -16.98 16.12
C PRO A 1191 -26.27 -17.41 17.07
N ALA A 1192 -26.08 -18.50 17.83
CA ALA A 1192 -27.04 -18.92 18.85
C ALA A 1192 -27.26 -17.86 19.95
N TYR A 1193 -26.20 -17.14 20.32
CA TYR A 1193 -26.29 -16.06 21.32
C TYR A 1193 -26.92 -14.79 20.74
N VAL A 1194 -26.65 -14.50 19.46
CA VAL A 1194 -27.38 -13.44 18.73
C VAL A 1194 -28.88 -13.72 18.76
N LYS A 1195 -29.28 -14.95 18.43
CA LYS A 1195 -30.68 -15.38 18.43
C LYS A 1195 -31.33 -15.22 19.81
N ASP A 1196 -30.61 -15.58 20.88
CA ASP A 1196 -31.13 -15.42 22.25
C ASP A 1196 -31.29 -13.95 22.65
N GLY A 1197 -30.27 -13.12 22.41
CA GLY A 1197 -30.29 -11.71 22.74
C GLY A 1197 -31.35 -10.94 21.94
N MET A 1198 -31.36 -11.12 20.61
CA MET A 1198 -32.29 -10.41 19.73
C MET A 1198 -33.75 -10.89 19.86
N ALA A 1199 -34.02 -11.98 20.60
CA ALA A 1199 -35.39 -12.45 20.84
C ALA A 1199 -36.28 -11.40 21.54
N ILE A 1200 -35.68 -10.48 22.31
CA ILE A 1200 -36.40 -9.41 23.00
C ILE A 1200 -36.64 -8.17 22.14
N HIS A 1201 -36.07 -8.10 20.93
CA HIS A 1201 -36.04 -6.90 20.10
C HIS A 1201 -37.44 -6.36 19.78
N GLY A 1202 -38.43 -7.25 19.62
CA GLY A 1202 -39.83 -6.86 19.39
C GLY A 1202 -40.68 -6.65 20.65
N TRP A 1203 -40.13 -6.84 21.86
CA TRP A 1203 -40.94 -6.85 23.08
C TRP A 1203 -41.32 -5.41 23.51
N PRO A 1204 -42.56 -5.19 23.99
CA PRO A 1204 -42.97 -3.89 24.48
C PRO A 1204 -42.14 -3.49 25.70
N PRO A 1205 -41.78 -2.21 25.87
CA PRO A 1205 -41.01 -1.76 27.02
C PRO A 1205 -41.77 -1.99 28.34
N LEU A 1206 -41.04 -2.41 29.37
CA LEU A 1206 -41.54 -2.52 30.73
C LEU A 1206 -41.89 -1.14 31.32
N ARG A 1207 -42.95 -1.09 32.12
CA ARG A 1207 -43.28 0.06 32.96
C ARG A 1207 -42.60 -0.11 34.33
N ASP A 1208 -42.29 1.00 34.99
CA ASP A 1208 -41.80 1.02 36.38
C ASP A 1208 -40.50 0.24 36.67
N VAL A 1209 -39.58 0.17 35.69
CA VAL A 1209 -38.28 -0.52 35.82
C VAL A 1209 -37.43 -0.08 37.02
N ARG A 1210 -37.63 1.15 37.53
CA ARG A 1210 -36.91 1.67 38.70
C ARG A 1210 -37.12 0.81 39.95
N GLN A 1211 -38.35 0.34 40.18
CA GLN A 1211 -38.66 -0.54 41.32
C GLN A 1211 -37.93 -1.88 41.22
N ILE A 1212 -37.69 -2.37 39.99
CA ILE A 1212 -36.93 -3.60 39.76
C ILE A 1212 -35.49 -3.43 40.23
N TYR A 1213 -34.84 -2.33 39.86
CA TYR A 1213 -33.48 -2.04 40.33
C TYR A 1213 -33.40 -1.88 41.85
N GLU A 1214 -34.41 -1.26 42.48
CA GLU A 1214 -34.49 -1.12 43.94
C GLU A 1214 -34.67 -2.48 44.63
N ALA A 1215 -35.52 -3.36 44.09
CA ALA A 1215 -35.71 -4.73 44.59
C ALA A 1215 -34.41 -5.55 44.46
N MET A 1216 -33.70 -5.43 43.34
CA MET A 1216 -32.46 -6.17 43.11
C MET A 1216 -31.33 -5.82 44.08
N ARG A 1217 -31.31 -4.62 44.68
CA ARG A 1217 -30.33 -4.26 45.74
C ARG A 1217 -30.50 -5.10 47.01
N GLN A 1218 -31.67 -5.69 47.23
CA GLN A 1218 -31.97 -6.48 48.42
C GLN A 1218 -31.63 -7.98 48.26
N VAL A 1219 -31.37 -8.42 47.02
CA VAL A 1219 -31.06 -9.82 46.71
C VAL A 1219 -29.64 -10.14 47.18
N ARG A 1220 -29.51 -11.03 48.17
CA ARG A 1220 -28.22 -11.53 48.65
C ARG A 1220 -27.78 -12.70 47.77
N VAL A 1221 -26.69 -12.51 47.04
CA VAL A 1221 -26.02 -13.55 46.25
C VAL A 1221 -24.79 -13.99 47.06
N GLY A 1222 -24.96 -14.99 47.94
CA GLY A 1222 -23.94 -15.43 48.89
C GLY A 1222 -23.88 -16.94 48.99
#